data_AF-A0AB35YRN9-F1
#
_entry.id   AF-A0AB35YRN9-F1
#
_cell.length_a   1.000
_cell.length_b   1.000
_cell.length_c   1.000
_cell.angle_alpha   90.00
_cell.angle_beta   90.00
_cell.angle_gamma   90.00
#
_symmetry.space_group_name_H-M   'P 1'
#
loop_
_entity.id
_entity.type
_entity.pdbx_description
1 polymer ?
#
loop_
_entity_poly.entity_id
_entity_poly.type
_entity_poly.pdbx_seq_one_letter_code
_entity_poly.pdbx_strand_id
1 'polypeptide(L)'
;MHTSPQYYLFTILLLFALNIGYSQDRSKYELLWEIKHKNSDKKSYLFGTLHLKDARAFSFSDSVIPAIQRSEVFALEIHPDSAVSGFSEKFYSTEKENIYKKILSEEEYQKLKDRLFEVKQINLDSFPMKDPSLIKSMLTNTVGRSDDRRTFLDAYLYGIAYNSKKEITGLEDVADQMYIFNDQNDITLRESILSILDDTQRNTNNQINHITQLYYEGDLEKILDYVSDRATDSIMVKRNLVMRNSIENIIKTKTLFAAVGAAHLPGEQGIIAMLRQDGYEVNKVKATFNNTEAQYSITPDLDRWVLDRDESMGYSVLTPNKATPIAINETVNAMTSTDLIYGGSFMYMIGDLRNQVLKEGYDFLGNIIASQTRMPTDSIISKETFVKDDVQFTEVLIAKGSEYVRMRLAMKDKIVYTFMTENTLDEINSAYANAFFNSIKIFIPKVQPSIWKTHTDSIGAFSIRVPGKILDRSQTKDNPDGNDNSPYIINIFSAEDKANNSIYLVRYNDQPVGYYLDQKEVYFNEFDTYFKASGSYVAEPEKIMMDGNEGRKYELLFSGKHHTIAKLFLRGNRTYLLMAQSFNEEEKISADNEFFKSFTFLPYTNAAFDTIVNIQDKYLFTAPSKNVLTEDEPQDAYSEYSSVKNYSSLDPTSSGTYLVQQMKLKPYYRKKSLDAFYKDYAELLIANNDSITSNVSITLGGKPAREIFMQNTNTHVKQRMKIVLDDDTILLMLTYLGDEEINNPRVEKFFNSLKIKHSSKNFDLSASKADLIFKHLKSEDTTKFAEASGALGYYDFDASEYKYLEKHLKHNFPDDSIYYGAKYYIINAMAQLEKPETLKTFSSFYKNEQNSYEARIEILEQLPKLKNTEAMATYFNLLKKHKLNHPSNKDYDIMTSFLDTIPLLVENDAQFAELAEIDDYRAEIASMYSYYVMEDSIYKDRMPLLKNKLLRHMYEDAALYVDTIARKGNLLITDGLMYSYIEFAKGFKNIPQEVSKTLKLISEQVKDDNWLQAQALMAAIELNIEINPQIVKSVLKELYVRFELMESLVKAEKSYLIPEEYLAPLAFAKLSLYNMVGAEYDGYPEIINYLDQLTINNKKYFVFQFSYSEDDTTKYLGIVLQEPINFTDFKMAEAFTDHEIMEEDWRDQALNIIVP
;
A
#
# COMPACT_ATOMS: atom_id res chain seq x y z
N MET A 1 81.26 49.37 44.53
CA MET A 1 81.37 50.28 45.70
C MET A 1 80.07 50.24 46.47
N HIS A 2 80.18 50.20 47.80
CA HIS A 2 79.13 50.04 48.81
C HIS A 2 77.91 50.97 48.68
N THR A 3 76.74 50.48 49.13
CA THR A 3 75.84 51.06 50.17
C THR A 3 74.55 50.23 50.25
N SER A 4 74.37 49.40 51.29
CA SER A 4 73.60 49.63 52.54
C SER A 4 72.09 49.29 52.44
N PRO A 5 71.59 48.26 53.16
CA PRO A 5 70.19 47.84 53.17
C PRO A 5 69.48 48.29 54.45
N GLN A 6 68.74 49.41 54.46
CA GLN A 6 67.95 49.81 55.64
C GLN A 6 66.55 50.39 55.39
N TYR A 7 66.02 50.37 54.16
CA TYR A 7 64.67 50.92 53.89
C TYR A 7 63.61 49.90 53.41
N TYR A 8 63.92 48.61 53.32
CA TYR A 8 62.94 47.59 52.89
C TYR A 8 62.21 46.86 54.04
N LEU A 9 62.67 46.99 55.29
CA LEU A 9 62.06 46.27 56.42
C LEU A 9 60.80 46.93 56.99
N PHE A 10 60.57 48.22 56.72
CA PHE A 10 59.41 48.96 57.26
C PHE A 10 58.18 48.93 56.34
N THR A 11 58.35 48.63 55.06
CA THR A 11 57.24 48.53 54.08
C THR A 11 56.66 47.11 54.00
N ILE A 12 57.44 46.08 54.39
CA ILE A 12 56.98 44.67 54.41
C ILE A 12 56.17 44.36 55.68
N LEU A 13 56.35 45.12 56.77
CA LEU A 13 55.55 44.93 57.99
C LEU A 13 54.14 45.57 57.90
N LEU A 14 53.91 46.51 56.98
CA LEU A 14 52.60 47.17 56.83
C LEU A 14 51.66 46.47 55.83
N LEU A 15 52.17 45.58 54.97
CA LEU A 15 51.38 44.78 54.02
C LEU A 15 50.95 43.41 54.59
N PHE A 16 51.52 42.98 55.72
CA PHE A 16 51.06 41.79 56.46
C PHE A 16 49.90 42.06 57.42
N ALA A 17 49.48 43.33 57.59
CA ALA A 17 48.40 43.71 58.52
C ALA A 17 47.02 43.93 57.85
N LEU A 18 46.89 43.73 56.53
CA LEU A 18 45.63 43.92 55.79
C LEU A 18 45.15 42.68 55.03
N ASN A 19 45.71 41.51 55.32
CA ASN A 19 45.07 40.22 55.02
C ASN A 19 44.47 39.64 56.32
N ILE A 20 43.65 40.43 57.01
CA ILE A 20 42.51 39.84 57.70
C ILE A 20 41.61 39.41 56.54
N GLY A 21 41.82 38.19 56.05
CA GLY A 21 40.82 37.52 55.26
C GLY A 21 39.50 37.68 56.01
N TYR A 22 38.44 38.03 55.29
CA TYR A 22 37.08 37.96 55.82
C TYR A 22 36.84 36.51 56.27
N SER A 23 37.30 36.18 57.47
CA SER A 23 36.86 35.02 58.22
C SER A 23 35.42 35.38 58.55
N GLN A 24 34.51 34.90 57.71
CA GLN A 24 33.09 35.02 57.97
C GLN A 24 32.85 34.43 59.35
N ASP A 25 32.30 35.26 60.24
CA ASP A 25 32.06 34.90 61.63
C ASP A 25 31.00 33.78 61.70
N ARG A 26 31.46 32.53 61.87
CA ARG A 26 30.60 31.36 62.09
C ARG A 26 30.34 31.10 63.58
N SER A 27 30.53 32.10 64.46
CA SER A 27 30.26 31.97 65.90
C SER A 27 28.77 31.67 66.20
N LYS A 28 27.87 32.07 65.30
CA LYS A 28 26.43 31.82 65.35
C LYS A 28 25.98 30.52 64.65
N TYR A 29 26.88 29.63 64.25
CA TYR A 29 26.50 28.39 63.54
C TYR A 29 25.64 27.45 64.40
N GLU A 30 24.41 27.16 63.94
CA GLU A 30 23.31 26.56 64.71
C GLU A 30 22.58 25.44 63.97
N LEU A 31 23.27 24.66 63.14
CA LEU A 31 22.61 23.61 62.35
C LEU A 31 22.51 22.25 63.04
N LEU A 32 23.24 22.00 64.14
CA LEU A 32 23.21 20.72 64.87
C LEU A 32 22.68 20.88 66.29
N TRP A 33 21.64 20.11 66.63
CA TRP A 33 20.95 20.13 67.91
C TRP A 33 20.93 18.75 68.54
N GLU A 34 21.11 18.68 69.86
CA GLU A 34 21.03 17.47 70.67
C GLU A 34 19.65 17.43 71.36
N ILE A 35 18.98 16.29 71.26
CA ILE A 35 17.71 15.98 71.91
C ILE A 35 17.99 14.96 73.01
N LYS A 36 17.80 15.35 74.28
CA LYS A 36 17.92 14.44 75.42
C LYS A 36 16.66 13.63 75.60
N HIS A 37 16.80 12.32 75.76
CA HIS A 37 15.67 11.42 76.00
C HIS A 37 15.05 11.71 77.37
N LYS A 38 13.71 11.69 77.49
CA LYS A 38 13.01 12.06 78.73
C LYS A 38 13.34 11.14 79.92
N ASN A 39 13.56 9.85 79.65
CA ASN A 39 13.71 8.81 80.68
C ASN A 39 15.10 8.15 80.66
N SER A 40 16.09 8.74 79.99
CA SER A 40 17.41 8.13 79.80
C SER A 40 18.47 9.17 79.40
N ASP A 41 19.75 8.91 79.69
CA ASP A 41 20.87 9.77 79.27
C ASP A 41 21.28 9.58 77.80
N LYS A 42 20.55 8.73 77.06
CA LYS A 42 20.68 8.61 75.60
C LYS A 42 20.37 9.95 74.92
N LYS A 43 21.11 10.20 73.84
CA LYS A 43 21.06 11.44 73.05
C LYS A 43 20.72 11.11 71.61
N SER A 44 19.77 11.86 71.06
CA SER A 44 19.48 11.90 69.63
C SER A 44 19.90 13.27 69.09
N TYR A 45 20.02 13.41 67.78
CA TYR A 45 20.51 14.61 67.11
C TYR A 45 19.58 15.00 65.97
N LEU A 46 19.37 16.30 65.82
CA LEU A 46 18.64 16.92 64.72
C LEU A 46 19.58 17.87 63.98
N PHE A 47 19.75 17.65 62.69
CA PHE A 47 20.67 18.39 61.84
C PHE A 47 19.95 19.02 60.66
N GLY A 48 20.25 20.30 60.42
CA GLY A 48 19.74 21.08 59.30
C GLY A 48 20.62 20.92 58.08
N THR A 49 20.09 20.36 56.99
CA THR A 49 20.78 20.16 55.71
C THR A 49 20.38 21.20 54.66
N LEU A 50 21.14 21.24 53.57
CA LEU A 50 20.80 21.97 52.34
C LEU A 50 21.02 21.03 51.15
N HIS A 51 19.97 20.87 50.33
CA HIS A 51 19.94 19.94 49.20
C HIS A 51 20.74 20.47 47.99
N LEU A 52 22.06 20.61 48.14
CA LEU A 52 22.97 21.10 47.09
C LEU A 52 24.29 20.31 47.07
N LYS A 53 24.91 20.30 45.89
CA LYS A 53 26.25 19.72 45.65
C LYS A 53 27.40 20.70 45.97
N ASP A 54 27.09 21.99 46.17
CA ASP A 54 28.08 23.05 46.41
C ASP A 54 28.95 22.74 47.64
N ALA A 55 30.28 22.79 47.48
CA ALA A 55 31.26 22.47 48.54
C ALA A 55 31.01 23.21 49.86
N ARG A 56 30.43 24.42 49.83
CA ARG A 56 30.11 25.18 51.04
C ARG A 56 29.07 24.45 51.91
N ALA A 57 28.13 23.71 51.33
CA ALA A 57 27.15 22.94 52.09
C ALA A 57 27.81 21.80 52.91
N PHE A 58 28.94 21.28 52.42
CA PHE A 58 29.71 20.20 53.04
C PHE A 58 30.64 20.68 54.15
N SER A 59 30.83 22.00 54.28
CA SER A 59 31.61 22.62 55.35
C SER A 59 30.84 22.69 56.68
N PHE A 60 30.13 21.62 57.04
CA PHE A 60 29.39 21.50 58.29
C PHE A 60 30.33 21.26 59.48
N SER A 61 29.82 21.40 60.71
CA SER A 61 30.66 21.24 61.90
C SER A 61 31.21 19.81 62.06
N ASP A 62 32.47 19.66 62.50
CA ASP A 62 33.08 18.36 62.79
C ASP A 62 32.28 17.49 63.77
N SER A 63 31.37 18.10 64.56
CA SER A 63 30.47 17.41 65.49
C SER A 63 29.40 16.55 64.82
N VAL A 64 29.12 16.76 63.53
CA VAL A 64 28.06 16.07 62.77
C VAL A 64 28.36 14.58 62.59
N ILE A 65 29.55 14.21 62.11
CA ILE A 65 29.88 12.80 61.88
C ILE A 65 29.92 11.98 63.19
N PRO A 66 30.55 12.45 64.29
CA PRO A 66 30.44 11.79 65.60
C PRO A 66 29.00 11.63 66.08
N ALA A 67 28.11 12.58 65.78
CA ALA A 67 26.69 12.47 66.12
C ALA A 67 25.99 11.36 65.31
N ILE A 68 26.30 11.21 64.02
CA ILE A 68 25.84 10.06 63.20
C ILE A 68 26.39 8.74 63.79
N GLN A 69 27.66 8.69 64.14
CA GLN A 69 28.29 7.49 64.70
C GLN A 69 27.69 7.06 66.05
N ARG A 70 27.33 8.01 66.91
CA ARG A 70 26.68 7.75 68.21
C ARG A 70 25.21 7.35 68.09
N SER A 71 24.62 7.51 66.92
CA SER A 71 23.22 7.17 66.67
C SER A 71 23.06 5.73 66.17
N GLU A 72 21.98 5.07 66.58
CA GLU A 72 21.59 3.74 66.11
C GLU A 72 20.87 3.83 64.75
N VAL A 73 20.05 4.88 64.59
CA VAL A 73 19.24 5.15 63.39
C VAL A 73 19.68 6.46 62.74
N PHE A 74 19.72 6.49 61.41
CA PHE A 74 19.86 7.69 60.60
C PHE A 74 18.56 7.91 59.81
N ALA A 75 17.94 9.07 59.96
CA ALA A 75 16.73 9.43 59.23
C ALA A 75 16.97 10.62 58.31
N LEU A 76 16.49 10.51 57.08
CA LEU A 76 16.25 11.63 56.18
C LEU A 76 14.79 12.07 56.27
N GLU A 77 14.40 13.16 55.59
CA GLU A 77 13.00 13.52 55.43
C GLU A 77 12.19 12.38 54.78
N ILE A 78 12.66 11.83 53.66
CA ILE A 78 12.08 10.65 53.00
C ILE A 78 13.12 9.52 52.97
N HIS A 79 12.66 8.29 53.08
CA HIS A 79 13.52 7.12 52.89
C HIS A 79 14.12 7.09 51.46
N PRO A 80 15.44 6.89 51.28
CA PRO A 80 16.09 6.84 49.97
C PRO A 80 15.39 5.95 48.93
N ASP A 81 15.07 4.70 49.30
CA ASP A 81 14.43 3.74 48.39
C ASP A 81 13.03 4.18 47.92
N SER A 82 12.22 4.75 48.81
CA SER A 82 10.88 5.26 48.45
C SER A 82 10.95 6.55 47.66
N ALA A 83 11.98 7.38 47.88
CA ALA A 83 12.22 8.56 47.06
C ALA A 83 12.57 8.16 45.61
N VAL A 84 13.53 7.26 45.41
CA VAL A 84 13.93 6.82 44.06
C VAL A 84 12.77 6.16 43.30
N SER A 85 11.99 5.30 43.96
CA SER A 85 10.85 4.61 43.33
C SER A 85 9.64 5.52 43.11
N GLY A 86 9.22 6.29 44.12
CA GLY A 86 8.03 7.14 44.05
C GLY A 86 8.18 8.33 43.10
N PHE A 87 9.36 8.96 43.03
CA PHE A 87 9.61 10.02 42.05
C PHE A 87 9.68 9.46 40.63
N SER A 88 10.27 8.28 40.42
CA SER A 88 10.31 7.63 39.09
C SER A 88 8.90 7.34 38.55
N GLU A 89 8.00 6.80 39.38
CA GLU A 89 6.60 6.51 38.99
C GLU A 89 5.80 7.79 38.68
N LYS A 90 6.11 8.90 39.35
CA LYS A 90 5.41 10.19 39.14
C LYS A 90 5.90 10.95 37.91
N PHE A 91 7.21 10.92 37.65
CA PHE A 91 7.81 11.68 36.54
C PHE A 91 7.65 10.99 35.18
N TYR A 92 7.60 9.66 35.17
CA TYR A 92 7.55 8.85 33.94
C TYR A 92 6.23 8.11 33.78
N SER A 93 5.65 8.16 32.57
CA SER A 93 4.41 7.46 32.22
C SER A 93 4.66 6.12 31.51
N THR A 94 3.77 5.14 31.71
CA THR A 94 3.63 4.00 30.78
C THR A 94 2.65 4.27 29.63
N GLU A 95 1.85 5.34 29.72
CA GLU A 95 0.94 5.82 28.68
C GLU A 95 1.68 6.72 27.69
N LYS A 96 1.43 6.55 26.39
CA LYS A 96 2.22 7.17 25.30
C LYS A 96 1.93 8.66 25.04
N GLU A 97 0.87 9.22 25.61
CA GLU A 97 0.46 10.60 25.31
C GLU A 97 1.12 11.60 26.26
N ASN A 98 1.80 12.61 25.70
CA ASN A 98 2.51 13.63 26.46
C ASN A 98 1.50 14.68 26.99
N ILE A 99 1.42 14.83 28.32
CA ILE A 99 0.46 15.73 28.98
C ILE A 99 0.56 17.18 28.49
N TYR A 100 1.74 17.64 28.08
CA TYR A 100 1.96 19.02 27.61
C TYR A 100 1.24 19.30 26.29
N LYS A 101 0.99 18.29 25.43
CA LYS A 101 0.17 18.45 24.22
C LYS A 101 -1.29 18.74 24.54
N LYS A 102 -1.76 18.29 25.70
CA LYS A 102 -3.13 18.52 26.16
C LYS A 102 -3.31 19.92 26.76
N ILE A 103 -2.30 20.43 27.46
CA ILE A 103 -2.44 21.65 28.27
C ILE A 103 -1.85 22.92 27.64
N LEU A 104 -0.95 22.81 26.65
CA LEU A 104 -0.36 23.95 25.94
C LEU A 104 -1.04 24.14 24.59
N SER A 105 -1.06 25.37 24.07
CA SER A 105 -1.37 25.59 22.65
C SER A 105 -0.26 25.02 21.75
N GLU A 106 -0.54 24.78 20.47
CA GLU A 106 0.46 24.27 19.52
C GLU A 106 1.72 25.16 19.48
N GLU A 107 1.55 26.49 19.54
CA GLU A 107 2.65 27.45 19.57
C GLU A 107 3.45 27.39 20.88
N GLU A 108 2.78 27.25 22.02
CA GLU A 108 3.40 27.14 23.34
C GLU A 108 4.15 25.82 23.49
N TYR A 109 3.56 24.73 22.99
CA TYR A 109 4.17 23.41 22.95
C TYR A 109 5.43 23.42 22.07
N GLN A 110 5.35 24.05 20.89
CA GLN A 110 6.50 24.18 20.02
C GLN A 110 7.62 25.03 20.66
N LYS A 111 7.29 26.14 21.33
CA LYS A 111 8.28 26.94 22.08
C LYS A 111 8.96 26.13 23.18
N LEU A 112 8.19 25.34 23.94
CA LEU A 112 8.73 24.46 24.97
C LEU A 112 9.64 23.38 24.36
N LYS A 113 9.21 22.77 23.26
CA LYS A 113 9.98 21.77 22.51
C LYS A 113 11.28 22.36 21.99
N ASP A 114 11.24 23.53 21.36
CA ASP A 114 12.42 24.23 20.85
C ASP A 114 13.37 24.61 21.98
N ARG A 115 12.85 25.11 23.10
CA ARG A 115 13.66 25.49 24.26
C ARG A 115 14.32 24.29 24.94
N LEU A 116 13.59 23.19 25.11
CA LEU A 116 14.14 21.95 25.64
C LEU A 116 15.17 21.33 24.70
N PHE A 117 14.91 21.39 23.40
CA PHE A 117 15.86 20.96 22.40
C PHE A 117 17.10 21.88 22.36
N GLU A 118 16.95 23.19 22.47
CA GLU A 118 18.06 24.14 22.55
C GLU A 118 18.96 23.85 23.78
N VAL A 119 18.35 23.68 24.96
CA VAL A 119 19.08 23.56 26.23
C VAL A 119 19.61 22.15 26.50
N LYS A 120 18.86 21.11 26.10
CA LYS A 120 19.15 19.70 26.40
C LYS A 120 19.19 18.79 25.18
N GLN A 121 18.76 19.27 24.01
CA GLN A 121 18.70 18.51 22.74
C GLN A 121 17.88 17.22 22.87
N ILE A 122 16.95 17.24 23.81
CA ILE A 122 15.93 16.24 24.04
C ILE A 122 14.71 16.66 23.23
N ASN A 123 14.21 15.77 22.39
CA ASN A 123 12.93 15.98 21.74
C ASN A 123 11.82 15.76 22.79
N LEU A 124 11.01 16.78 23.03
CA LEU A 124 9.89 16.67 23.97
C LEU A 124 8.91 15.54 23.62
N ASP A 125 8.82 15.17 22.34
CA ASP A 125 7.98 14.07 21.86
C ASP A 125 8.58 12.67 22.11
N SER A 126 9.86 12.56 22.48
CA SER A 126 10.53 11.25 22.62
C SER A 126 10.33 10.59 23.99
N PHE A 127 9.68 11.26 24.95
CA PHE A 127 9.44 10.73 26.29
C PHE A 127 8.04 11.13 26.81
N PRO A 128 7.23 10.19 27.35
CA PRO A 128 5.95 10.54 27.95
C PRO A 128 6.17 11.01 29.40
N MET A 129 6.35 12.32 29.55
CA MET A 129 6.53 12.99 30.84
C MET A 129 5.17 13.41 31.42
N LYS A 130 5.00 13.30 32.75
CA LYS A 130 3.74 13.66 33.43
C LYS A 130 3.78 14.95 34.27
N ASP A 131 4.96 15.45 34.65
CA ASP A 131 5.07 16.53 35.64
C ASP A 131 6.02 17.67 35.18
N PRO A 132 5.55 18.94 35.15
CA PRO A 132 6.34 20.10 34.71
C PRO A 132 7.59 20.36 35.55
N SER A 133 7.65 19.88 36.79
CA SER A 133 8.80 20.09 37.68
C SER A 133 10.07 19.45 37.11
N LEU A 134 9.92 18.34 36.37
CA LEU A 134 11.03 17.69 35.67
C LEU A 134 11.54 18.58 34.53
N ILE A 135 10.64 19.13 33.72
CA ILE A 135 10.98 20.06 32.64
C ILE A 135 11.63 21.32 33.21
N LYS A 136 11.09 21.86 34.30
CA LYS A 136 11.68 22.98 35.01
C LYS A 136 13.12 22.68 35.40
N SER A 137 13.35 21.54 36.05
CA SER A 137 14.69 21.10 36.46
C SER A 137 15.63 20.90 35.26
N MET A 138 15.13 20.42 34.13
CA MET A 138 15.91 20.26 32.90
C MET A 138 16.25 21.59 32.25
N LEU A 139 15.37 22.59 32.30
CA LEU A 139 15.58 23.90 31.69
C LEU A 139 16.41 24.85 32.56
N THR A 140 16.43 24.63 33.87
CA THR A 140 17.31 25.36 34.80
C THR A 140 18.74 24.81 34.72
N ASN A 141 19.62 25.41 33.92
CA ASN A 141 21.05 25.13 33.99
C ASN A 141 21.63 25.74 35.27
N THR A 142 21.79 24.92 36.31
CA THR A 142 22.79 25.23 37.34
C THR A 142 24.15 25.04 36.70
N VAL A 143 24.96 26.10 36.62
CA VAL A 143 26.37 25.96 36.22
C VAL A 143 27.05 25.16 37.32
N GLY A 144 27.31 23.87 37.05
CA GLY A 144 28.09 23.03 37.94
C GLY A 144 29.43 23.71 38.22
N ARG A 145 29.78 23.84 39.50
CA ARG A 145 31.05 24.43 39.88
C ARG A 145 32.12 23.36 39.86
N SER A 146 33.36 23.74 39.55
CA SER A 146 34.48 22.78 39.53
C SER A 146 34.74 22.11 40.88
N ASP A 147 34.25 22.70 41.98
CA ASP A 147 34.38 22.20 43.34
C ASP A 147 33.10 21.52 43.88
N ASP A 148 32.05 21.36 43.07
CA ASP A 148 30.86 20.62 43.48
C ASP A 148 31.19 19.17 43.87
N ARG A 149 30.52 18.66 44.92
CA ARG A 149 30.63 17.27 45.36
C ARG A 149 29.80 16.35 44.45
N ARG A 150 30.18 15.07 44.43
CA ARG A 150 29.52 14.04 43.60
C ARG A 150 28.00 13.93 43.80
N THR A 151 27.54 14.13 45.03
CA THR A 151 26.13 14.07 45.42
C THR A 151 25.81 15.26 46.34
N PHE A 152 24.54 15.47 46.67
CA PHE A 152 24.12 16.52 47.60
C PHE A 152 24.35 16.09 49.05
N LEU A 153 24.37 17.07 49.97
CA LEU A 153 24.78 16.85 51.36
C LEU A 153 24.01 15.71 52.05
N ASP A 154 22.70 15.66 51.91
CA ASP A 154 21.86 14.65 52.55
C ASP A 154 22.23 13.23 52.10
N ALA A 155 22.46 13.04 50.80
CA ALA A 155 22.88 11.77 50.23
C ALA A 155 24.32 11.38 50.63
N TYR A 156 25.19 12.37 50.84
CA TYR A 156 26.52 12.13 51.38
C TYR A 156 26.48 11.65 52.84
N LEU A 157 25.70 12.31 53.70
CA LEU A 157 25.49 11.87 55.09
C LEU A 157 24.81 10.49 55.15
N TYR A 158 23.86 10.24 54.26
CA TYR A 158 23.28 8.91 54.04
C TYR A 158 24.37 7.89 53.67
N GLY A 159 25.26 8.20 52.72
CA GLY A 159 26.36 7.31 52.35
C GLY A 159 27.28 6.97 53.52
N ILE A 160 27.57 7.94 54.40
CA ILE A 160 28.34 7.70 55.64
C ILE A 160 27.58 6.77 56.58
N ALA A 161 26.28 7.02 56.81
CA ALA A 161 25.46 6.18 57.67
C ALA A 161 25.29 4.75 57.11
N TYR A 162 25.13 4.65 55.79
CA TYR A 162 25.01 3.41 55.05
C TYR A 162 26.27 2.55 55.18
N ASN A 163 27.47 3.12 54.90
CA ASN A 163 28.73 2.40 55.10
C ASN A 163 29.04 2.10 56.58
N SER A 164 28.50 2.91 57.51
CA SER A 164 28.59 2.66 58.95
C SER A 164 27.56 1.65 59.46
N LYS A 165 26.82 0.98 58.57
CA LYS A 165 25.79 -0.04 58.88
C LYS A 165 24.71 0.45 59.85
N LYS A 166 24.36 1.74 59.79
CA LYS A 166 23.24 2.31 60.55
C LYS A 166 21.90 1.81 60.00
N GLU A 167 20.88 1.81 60.85
CA GLU A 167 19.50 1.62 60.40
C GLU A 167 19.05 2.91 59.70
N ILE A 168 18.55 2.79 58.48
CA ILE A 168 18.15 3.94 57.64
C ILE A 168 16.63 4.03 57.65
N THR A 169 16.09 5.23 57.83
CA THR A 169 14.64 5.47 57.80
C THR A 169 14.28 6.83 57.21
N GLY A 170 12.99 7.06 56.96
CA GLY A 170 12.42 8.36 56.57
C GLY A 170 11.55 8.91 57.69
N LEU A 171 11.50 10.23 57.86
CA LEU A 171 10.63 10.89 58.82
C LEU A 171 9.22 11.17 58.27
N GLU A 172 9.07 11.16 56.95
CA GLU A 172 7.84 11.37 56.19
C GLU A 172 7.64 10.23 55.17
N ASP A 173 6.39 10.01 54.74
CA ASP A 173 6.12 9.19 53.56
C ASP A 173 6.45 10.00 52.29
N VAL A 174 6.87 9.33 51.22
CA VAL A 174 7.05 9.99 49.92
C VAL A 174 5.75 10.69 49.47
N ALA A 175 4.58 10.09 49.79
CA ALA A 175 3.27 10.67 49.49
C ALA A 175 3.03 12.04 50.16
N ASP A 176 3.61 12.28 51.34
CA ASP A 176 3.44 13.52 52.10
C ASP A 176 4.14 14.72 51.41
N GLN A 177 5.20 14.45 50.64
CA GLN A 177 5.82 15.46 49.77
C GLN A 177 5.15 15.52 48.39
N MET A 178 4.54 14.43 47.92
CA MET A 178 3.84 14.37 46.63
C MET A 178 2.55 15.21 46.58
N TYR A 179 1.93 15.52 47.74
CA TYR A 179 0.73 16.38 47.80
C TYR A 179 0.97 17.78 47.21
N ILE A 180 2.20 18.30 47.30
CA ILE A 180 2.63 19.58 46.70
C ILE A 180 2.50 19.56 45.16
N PHE A 181 2.54 18.36 44.56
CA PHE A 181 2.56 18.13 43.11
C PHE A 181 1.25 17.51 42.57
N ASN A 182 0.24 17.28 43.41
CA ASN A 182 -0.98 16.55 43.05
C ASN A 182 -2.25 17.42 42.97
N ASP A 183 -2.20 18.70 43.37
CA ASP A 183 -3.38 19.59 43.50
C ASP A 183 -3.34 20.79 42.53
N GLN A 184 -2.69 20.62 41.36
CA GLN A 184 -2.68 21.64 40.31
C GLN A 184 -3.65 21.26 39.19
N ASN A 185 -4.60 22.15 38.90
CA ASN A 185 -5.42 22.02 37.70
C ASN A 185 -4.59 22.32 36.43
N ASP A 186 -5.08 21.91 35.26
CA ASP A 186 -4.39 22.10 33.97
C ASP A 186 -3.99 23.58 33.71
N ILE A 187 -4.70 24.56 34.30
CA ILE A 187 -4.40 25.99 34.18
C ILE A 187 -3.14 26.37 34.97
N THR A 188 -3.05 25.98 36.24
CA THR A 188 -1.87 26.22 37.08
C THR A 188 -0.63 25.50 36.51
N LEU A 189 -0.84 24.32 35.93
CA LEU A 189 0.19 23.54 35.26
C LEU A 189 0.74 24.29 34.04
N ARG A 190 -0.14 24.81 33.17
CA ARG A 190 0.21 25.64 32.01
C ARG A 190 0.95 26.92 32.42
N GLU A 191 0.46 27.67 33.41
CA GLU A 191 1.10 28.90 33.90
C GLU A 191 2.51 28.63 34.44
N SER A 192 2.71 27.52 35.16
CA SER A 192 4.03 27.14 35.66
C SER A 192 5.03 26.88 34.52
N ILE A 193 4.60 26.25 33.42
CA ILE A 193 5.42 25.98 32.24
C ILE A 193 5.79 27.28 31.53
N LEU A 194 4.82 28.16 31.31
CA LEU A 194 5.06 29.43 30.63
C LEU A 194 6.03 30.32 31.43
N SER A 195 5.94 30.34 32.76
CA SER A 195 6.87 31.08 33.61
C SER A 195 8.34 30.62 33.49
N ILE A 196 8.58 29.34 33.16
CA ILE A 196 9.92 28.78 32.96
C ILE A 196 10.54 29.26 31.65
N LEU A 197 9.71 29.49 30.63
CA LEU A 197 10.14 30.04 29.34
C LEU A 197 10.60 31.50 29.47
N ASP A 198 10.07 32.23 30.45
CA ASP A 198 10.36 33.64 30.71
C ASP A 198 11.49 33.90 31.73
N ASP A 199 11.90 32.91 32.53
CA ASP A 199 12.93 33.10 33.56
C ASP A 199 14.36 33.05 32.99
N THR A 200 15.21 33.99 33.42
CA THR A 200 16.60 34.08 32.97
C THR A 200 17.53 33.32 33.92
N GLN A 201 18.41 32.46 33.38
CA GLN A 201 19.39 31.68 34.16
C GLN A 201 20.21 32.51 35.18
N ARG A 202 20.38 33.81 34.94
CA ARG A 202 21.11 34.75 35.80
C ARG A 202 20.41 35.00 37.15
N ASN A 203 19.08 35.03 37.19
CA ASN A 203 18.33 35.28 38.44
C ASN A 203 18.37 34.05 39.37
N THR A 204 18.25 32.85 38.80
CA THR A 204 18.31 31.59 39.55
C THR A 204 19.68 31.36 40.21
N ASN A 205 20.79 31.60 39.49
CA ASN A 205 22.14 31.43 40.03
C ASN A 205 22.48 32.39 41.19
N ASN A 206 21.93 33.62 41.16
CA ASN A 206 22.12 34.58 42.25
C ASN A 206 21.35 34.16 43.52
N GLN A 207 20.16 33.59 43.37
CA GLN A 207 19.37 33.09 44.51
C GLN A 207 20.01 31.87 45.16
N ILE A 208 20.47 30.89 44.36
CA ILE A 208 21.18 29.70 44.88
C ILE A 208 22.43 30.14 45.64
N ASN A 209 23.24 31.03 45.08
CA ASN A 209 24.44 31.52 45.76
C ASN A 209 24.13 32.21 47.09
N HIS A 210 23.03 32.96 47.19
CA HIS A 210 22.62 33.61 48.42
C HIS A 210 22.16 32.61 49.49
N ILE A 211 21.33 31.62 49.13
CA ILE A 211 20.88 30.57 50.06
C ILE A 211 22.05 29.72 50.54
N THR A 212 22.97 29.32 49.63
CA THR A 212 24.17 28.57 50.01
C THR A 212 25.04 29.36 50.98
N GLN A 213 25.15 30.68 50.78
CA GLN A 213 25.90 31.57 51.67
C GLN A 213 25.24 31.66 53.07
N LEU A 214 23.91 31.83 53.12
CA LEU A 214 23.15 31.83 54.39
C LEU A 214 23.32 30.50 55.15
N TYR A 215 23.27 29.37 54.44
CA TYR A 215 23.48 28.05 55.03
C TYR A 215 24.92 27.82 55.51
N TYR A 216 25.91 28.29 54.75
CA TYR A 216 27.32 28.21 55.12
C TYR A 216 27.59 28.95 56.45
N GLU A 217 27.00 30.13 56.63
CA GLU A 217 27.03 30.88 57.90
C GLU A 217 26.33 30.12 59.03
N GLY A 218 25.24 29.40 58.71
CA GLY A 218 24.51 28.52 59.61
C GLY A 218 23.77 29.26 60.74
N ASP A 219 23.49 30.56 60.55
CA ASP A 219 22.74 31.40 61.47
C ASP A 219 21.23 31.15 61.30
N LEU A 220 20.62 30.44 62.26
CA LEU A 220 19.21 30.06 62.18
C LEU A 220 18.25 31.26 62.17
N GLU A 221 18.62 32.40 62.76
CA GLU A 221 17.80 33.62 62.71
C GLU A 221 17.72 34.15 61.28
N LYS A 222 18.87 34.21 60.57
CA LYS A 222 18.90 34.64 59.17
C LYS A 222 18.19 33.67 58.24
N ILE A 223 18.27 32.37 58.51
CA ILE A 223 17.51 31.35 57.76
C ILE A 223 16.01 31.53 58.00
N LEU A 224 15.59 31.80 59.25
CA LEU A 224 14.19 32.09 59.57
C LEU A 224 13.69 33.35 58.87
N ASP A 225 14.45 34.45 58.90
CA ASP A 225 14.08 35.70 58.23
C ASP A 225 13.89 35.50 56.72
N TYR A 226 14.82 34.79 56.07
CA TYR A 226 14.75 34.49 54.65
C TYR A 226 13.52 33.67 54.26
N VAL A 227 13.11 32.73 55.11
CA VAL A 227 11.95 31.86 54.89
C VAL A 227 10.64 32.59 55.26
N SER A 228 10.66 33.46 56.26
CA SER A 228 9.48 34.19 56.78
C SER A 228 8.97 35.26 55.80
N ASP A 229 9.87 35.92 55.07
CA ASP A 229 9.51 36.89 54.02
C ASP A 229 8.79 36.26 52.80
N ARG A 230 8.70 34.92 52.74
CA ARG A 230 8.10 34.16 51.62
C ARG A 230 6.79 33.43 51.97
N ALA A 231 6.13 33.86 53.05
CA ALA A 231 4.91 33.30 53.64
C ALA A 231 5.11 31.92 54.29
N THR A 232 4.80 31.82 55.58
CA THR A 232 4.82 30.58 56.37
C THR A 232 3.73 29.64 55.83
N ASP A 233 4.12 28.80 54.88
CA ASP A 233 3.21 27.93 54.15
C ASP A 233 2.57 26.89 55.11
N SER A 234 1.24 26.76 55.04
CA SER A 234 0.49 25.77 55.82
C SER A 234 1.00 24.33 55.59
N ILE A 235 1.65 24.08 54.46
CA ILE A 235 2.30 22.82 54.10
C ILE A 235 3.55 22.57 54.95
N MET A 236 4.39 23.59 55.16
CA MET A 236 5.62 23.46 55.93
C MET A 236 5.33 23.08 57.39
N VAL A 237 4.28 23.68 57.97
CA VAL A 237 3.84 23.36 59.34
C VAL A 237 3.33 21.92 59.44
N LYS A 238 2.56 21.44 58.45
CA LYS A 238 2.08 20.05 58.41
C LYS A 238 3.24 19.06 58.34
N ARG A 239 4.23 19.33 57.48
CA ARG A 239 5.46 18.53 57.34
C ARG A 239 6.28 18.50 58.62
N ASN A 240 6.47 19.66 59.27
CA ASN A 240 7.12 19.74 60.58
C ASN A 240 6.42 18.89 61.63
N LEU A 241 5.08 18.85 61.65
CA LEU A 241 4.31 18.00 62.56
C LEU A 241 4.53 16.50 62.28
N VAL A 242 4.52 16.07 61.02
CA VAL A 242 4.80 14.68 60.62
C VAL A 242 6.20 14.28 61.06
N MET A 243 7.22 15.06 60.65
CA MET A 243 8.61 14.79 61.01
C MET A 243 8.83 14.77 62.52
N ARG A 244 8.24 15.72 63.27
CA ARG A 244 8.29 15.75 64.73
C ARG A 244 7.71 14.46 65.32
N ASN A 245 6.55 14.01 64.85
CA ASN A 245 5.90 12.81 65.37
C ASN A 245 6.75 11.56 65.12
N SER A 246 7.35 11.45 63.93
CA SER A 246 8.28 10.37 63.57
C SER A 246 9.55 10.39 64.43
N ILE A 247 10.14 11.57 64.64
CA ILE A 247 11.27 11.77 65.57
C ILE A 247 10.87 11.27 66.96
N GLU A 248 9.74 11.72 67.51
CA GLU A 248 9.27 11.32 68.84
C GLU A 248 9.11 9.80 68.96
N ASN A 249 8.56 9.15 67.93
CA ASN A 249 8.35 7.71 67.93
C ASN A 249 9.66 6.92 67.91
N ILE A 250 10.62 7.32 67.08
CA ILE A 250 11.91 6.63 66.97
C ILE A 250 12.70 6.80 68.28
N ILE A 251 12.77 8.03 68.81
CA ILE A 251 13.58 8.31 70.01
C ILE A 251 13.03 7.67 71.29
N LYS A 252 11.79 7.15 71.30
CA LYS A 252 11.28 6.35 72.43
C LYS A 252 12.07 5.04 72.61
N THR A 253 12.69 4.52 71.54
CA THR A 253 13.33 3.19 71.56
C THR A 253 14.81 3.20 71.14
N LYS A 254 15.24 4.12 70.27
CA LYS A 254 16.61 4.15 69.70
C LYS A 254 17.21 5.55 69.72
N THR A 255 18.55 5.66 69.68
CA THR A 255 19.19 6.95 69.37
C THR A 255 19.09 7.26 67.87
N LEU A 256 18.74 8.50 67.54
CA LEU A 256 18.44 8.94 66.19
C LEU A 256 19.36 10.08 65.78
N PHE A 257 19.87 10.06 64.56
CA PHE A 257 20.34 11.24 63.84
C PHE A 257 19.34 11.58 62.75
N ALA A 258 18.62 12.68 62.90
CA ALA A 258 17.64 13.18 61.93
C ALA A 258 18.26 14.30 61.09
N ALA A 259 18.36 14.11 59.78
CA ALA A 259 18.75 15.12 58.81
C ALA A 259 17.50 15.65 58.10
N VAL A 260 17.19 16.92 58.32
CA VAL A 260 16.05 17.65 57.73
C VAL A 260 16.55 18.96 57.15
N GLY A 261 15.87 19.53 56.16
CA GLY A 261 16.24 20.83 55.61
C GLY A 261 16.32 21.89 56.70
N ALA A 262 17.37 22.72 56.66
CA ALA A 262 17.66 23.71 57.72
C ALA A 262 16.48 24.67 58.00
N ALA A 263 15.64 24.92 56.99
CA ALA A 263 14.45 25.74 57.09
C ALA A 263 13.37 25.15 58.04
N HIS A 264 13.39 23.83 58.31
CA HIS A 264 12.44 23.16 59.22
C HIS A 264 12.79 23.35 60.71
N LEU A 265 13.98 23.87 61.03
CA LEU A 265 14.48 23.97 62.40
C LEU A 265 13.94 25.17 63.20
N PRO A 266 14.00 26.42 62.69
CA PRO A 266 13.72 27.61 63.49
C PRO A 266 12.24 28.04 63.47
N GLY A 267 11.88 28.97 64.35
CA GLY A 267 10.54 29.56 64.45
C GLY A 267 9.59 28.82 65.41
N GLU A 268 8.44 29.43 65.72
CA GLU A 268 7.46 28.86 66.67
C GLU A 268 6.85 27.54 66.19
N GLN A 269 6.76 27.37 64.87
CA GLN A 269 6.29 26.15 64.20
C GLN A 269 7.44 25.27 63.70
N GLY A 270 8.69 25.56 64.07
CA GLY A 270 9.86 24.75 63.75
C GLY A 270 9.98 23.52 64.65
N ILE A 271 10.68 22.49 64.18
CA ILE A 271 10.82 21.21 64.89
C ILE A 271 11.47 21.39 66.27
N ILE A 272 12.43 22.33 66.40
CA ILE A 272 13.09 22.61 67.70
C ILE A 272 12.08 23.11 68.73
N ALA A 273 11.21 24.06 68.35
CA ALA A 273 10.21 24.61 69.24
C ALA A 273 9.16 23.56 69.62
N MET A 274 8.69 22.77 68.65
CA MET A 274 7.71 21.69 68.87
C MET A 274 8.25 20.62 69.84
N LEU A 275 9.48 20.14 69.64
CA LEU A 275 10.08 19.15 70.55
C LEU A 275 10.25 19.69 71.98
N ARG A 276 10.60 20.98 72.14
CA ARG A 276 10.65 21.63 73.46
C ARG A 276 9.26 21.74 74.10
N GLN A 277 8.24 22.09 73.33
CA GLN A 277 6.84 22.13 73.79
C GLN A 277 6.36 20.75 74.25
N ASP A 278 6.78 19.68 73.56
CA ASP A 278 6.51 18.31 73.97
C ASP A 278 7.29 17.88 75.23
N GLY A 279 8.16 18.74 75.78
CA GLY A 279 8.90 18.51 77.02
C GLY A 279 10.25 17.80 76.85
N TYR A 280 10.84 17.83 75.64
CA TYR A 280 12.23 17.40 75.44
C TYR A 280 13.23 18.53 75.71
N GLU A 281 14.39 18.19 76.27
CA GLU A 281 15.52 19.12 76.36
C GLU A 281 16.26 19.11 75.01
N VAL A 282 16.20 20.23 74.29
CA VAL A 282 16.81 20.39 72.95
C VAL A 282 17.84 21.51 72.98
N ASN A 283 19.12 21.13 72.90
CA ASN A 283 20.27 22.03 73.09
C ASN A 283 21.16 22.13 71.85
N LYS A 284 21.69 23.32 71.57
CA LYS A 284 22.65 23.54 70.49
C LYS A 284 23.93 22.74 70.75
N VAL A 285 24.42 22.01 69.76
CA VAL A 285 25.74 21.35 69.83
C VAL A 285 26.83 22.36 69.47
N LYS A 286 27.90 22.41 70.27
CA LYS A 286 29.04 23.31 70.00
C LYS A 286 29.68 22.98 68.64
N ALA A 287 29.74 23.98 67.77
CA ALA A 287 30.37 23.86 66.46
C ALA A 287 31.89 24.01 66.52
N THR A 288 32.62 23.09 65.90
CA THR A 288 34.05 23.19 65.56
C THR A 288 34.26 22.94 64.06
N PHE A 289 35.31 23.56 63.49
CA PHE A 289 35.59 23.54 62.04
C PHE A 289 37.09 23.33 61.79
N ASN A 290 37.56 22.11 62.00
CA ASN A 290 38.94 21.66 61.78
C ASN A 290 39.08 20.85 60.48
N ASN A 291 38.07 20.85 59.60
CA ASN A 291 38.02 20.15 58.31
C ASN A 291 38.29 18.63 58.40
N THR A 292 37.63 17.94 59.33
CA THR A 292 37.79 16.48 59.52
C THR A 292 37.02 15.60 58.52
N GLU A 293 36.23 16.20 57.62
CA GLU A 293 35.43 15.53 56.59
C GLU A 293 36.24 14.53 55.73
N ALA A 294 37.50 14.86 55.42
CA ALA A 294 38.38 14.07 54.57
C ALA A 294 38.72 12.64 55.08
N GLN A 295 38.30 12.28 56.29
CA GLN A 295 38.60 10.98 56.91
C GLN A 295 37.56 9.88 56.60
N TYR A 296 36.43 10.22 55.98
CA TYR A 296 35.33 9.28 55.72
C TYR A 296 35.22 8.94 54.24
N SER A 297 35.73 7.76 53.85
CA SER A 297 35.63 7.23 52.49
C SER A 297 34.36 6.40 52.33
N ILE A 298 33.52 6.75 51.36
CA ILE A 298 32.28 6.05 51.02
C ILE A 298 32.58 5.09 49.86
N THR A 299 32.46 3.79 50.09
CA THR A 299 32.75 2.70 49.13
C THR A 299 31.49 1.91 48.77
N PRO A 300 31.42 1.25 47.60
CA PRO A 300 30.26 0.43 47.25
C PRO A 300 30.13 -0.77 48.19
N ASP A 301 28.91 -1.07 48.63
CA ASP A 301 28.57 -2.26 49.42
C ASP A 301 27.90 -3.30 48.50
N LEU A 302 28.72 -4.18 47.92
CA LEU A 302 28.26 -5.15 46.91
C LEU A 302 27.25 -6.18 47.46
N ASP A 303 27.24 -6.42 48.78
CA ASP A 303 26.31 -7.36 49.40
C ASP A 303 24.86 -6.83 49.38
N ARG A 304 24.70 -5.51 49.22
CA ARG A 304 23.40 -4.84 49.11
C ARG A 304 23.00 -4.51 47.66
N TRP A 305 23.90 -4.71 46.70
CA TRP A 305 23.61 -4.48 45.28
C TRP A 305 22.71 -5.61 44.75
N VAL A 306 21.82 -5.24 43.83
CA VAL A 306 20.88 -6.15 43.18
C VAL A 306 21.51 -6.75 41.94
N LEU A 307 21.51 -8.08 41.85
CA LEU A 307 21.88 -8.81 40.65
C LEU A 307 20.73 -8.79 39.65
N ASP A 308 20.90 -8.10 38.53
CA ASP A 308 20.07 -8.34 37.36
C ASP A 308 20.69 -9.44 36.50
N ARG A 309 19.89 -10.43 36.12
CA ARG A 309 20.31 -11.60 35.35
C ARG A 309 19.20 -12.05 34.42
N ASP A 310 19.52 -12.08 33.12
CA ASP A 310 18.65 -12.63 32.09
C ASP A 310 19.32 -13.85 31.45
N GLU A 311 18.74 -15.02 31.69
CA GLU A 311 19.21 -16.28 31.13
C GLU A 311 18.93 -16.39 29.62
N SER A 312 17.89 -15.75 29.10
CA SER A 312 17.48 -15.80 27.68
C SER A 312 18.26 -14.84 26.79
N MET A 313 18.83 -13.80 27.40
CA MET A 313 19.70 -12.81 26.76
C MET A 313 21.17 -12.98 27.17
N GLY A 314 21.50 -13.91 28.07
CA GLY A 314 22.88 -14.31 28.35
C GLY A 314 23.73 -13.29 29.11
N TYR A 315 23.15 -12.54 30.06
CA TYR A 315 23.94 -11.58 30.85
C TYR A 315 23.58 -11.56 32.33
N SER A 316 24.51 -11.03 33.13
CA SER A 316 24.24 -10.56 34.49
C SER A 316 25.07 -9.34 34.85
N VAL A 317 24.52 -8.44 35.64
CA VAL A 317 25.18 -7.23 36.14
C VAL A 317 24.66 -6.89 37.54
N LEU A 318 25.54 -6.41 38.43
CA LEU A 318 25.14 -5.87 39.73
C LEU A 318 24.86 -4.38 39.60
N THR A 319 23.76 -3.94 40.20
CA THR A 319 23.36 -2.53 40.27
C THR A 319 23.08 -2.13 41.71
N PRO A 320 23.32 -0.87 42.13
CA PRO A 320 23.10 -0.45 43.52
C PRO A 320 21.68 -0.69 44.01
N ASN A 321 20.69 -0.48 43.14
CA ASN A 321 19.27 -0.67 43.41
C ASN A 321 18.64 -1.47 42.26
N LYS A 322 17.38 -1.88 42.39
CA LYS A 322 16.66 -2.59 41.33
C LYS A 322 16.57 -1.71 40.06
N ALA A 323 17.11 -2.20 38.95
CA ALA A 323 17.03 -1.49 37.68
C ALA A 323 15.60 -1.43 37.14
N THR A 324 15.23 -0.28 36.58
CA THR A 324 13.91 0.00 36.00
C THR A 324 14.02 0.24 34.49
N PRO A 325 13.07 -0.25 33.68
CA PRO A 325 13.09 -0.01 32.24
C PRO A 325 12.70 1.43 31.90
N ILE A 326 13.42 2.02 30.94
CA ILE A 326 13.11 3.27 30.26
C ILE A 326 12.97 2.93 28.78
N ALA A 327 11.80 3.23 28.21
CA ALA A 327 11.56 3.06 26.78
C ALA A 327 12.41 4.03 25.96
N ILE A 328 13.19 3.49 25.02
CA ILE A 328 13.93 4.26 24.01
C ILE A 328 13.06 4.45 22.76
N ASN A 329 12.29 3.43 22.40
CA ASN A 329 11.27 3.47 21.35
C ASN A 329 10.20 2.38 21.62
N GLU A 330 9.31 2.11 20.66
CA GLU A 330 8.22 1.14 20.82
C GLU A 330 8.67 -0.31 21.07
N THR A 331 9.93 -0.64 20.78
CA THR A 331 10.45 -2.03 20.78
C THR A 331 11.71 -2.22 21.64
N VAL A 332 12.35 -1.15 22.11
CA VAL A 332 13.63 -1.19 22.83
C VAL A 332 13.56 -0.42 24.15
N ASN A 333 13.95 -1.07 25.24
CA ASN A 333 14.09 -0.48 26.57
C ASN A 333 15.56 -0.48 27.00
N ALA A 334 16.03 0.60 27.61
CA ALA A 334 17.22 0.59 28.45
C ALA A 334 16.83 0.37 29.90
N MET A 335 17.65 -0.33 30.66
CA MET A 335 17.51 -0.50 32.10
C MET A 335 18.37 0.55 32.80
N THR A 336 17.82 1.23 33.81
CA THR A 336 18.55 2.23 34.61
C THR A 336 18.47 1.90 36.09
N SER A 337 19.54 2.15 36.83
CA SER A 337 19.58 2.13 38.30
C SER A 337 20.23 3.42 38.80
N THR A 338 19.42 4.31 39.36
CA THR A 338 19.90 5.54 40.01
C THR A 338 20.35 5.25 41.44
N ASP A 339 21.50 5.81 41.82
CA ASP A 339 22.04 5.70 43.18
C ASP A 339 22.38 7.06 43.75
N LEU A 340 21.77 7.41 44.88
CA LEU A 340 21.94 8.71 45.53
C LEU A 340 23.37 8.87 46.09
N ILE A 341 24.04 7.77 46.49
CA ILE A 341 25.39 7.82 47.06
C ILE A 341 26.45 8.11 45.97
N TYR A 342 26.32 7.44 44.83
CA TYR A 342 27.11 7.69 43.62
C TYR A 342 26.78 9.05 42.98
N GLY A 343 25.55 9.53 43.15
CA GLY A 343 25.11 10.81 42.60
C GLY A 343 24.86 10.78 41.08
N GLY A 344 24.56 9.59 40.54
CA GLY A 344 24.34 9.34 39.11
C GLY A 344 23.58 8.04 38.86
N SER A 345 23.51 7.61 37.59
CA SER A 345 22.78 6.40 37.19
C SER A 345 23.66 5.42 36.41
N PHE A 346 23.47 4.14 36.68
CA PHE A 346 24.03 3.04 35.90
C PHE A 346 22.99 2.56 34.90
N MET A 347 23.35 2.52 33.62
CA MET A 347 22.43 2.17 32.53
C MET A 347 22.96 1.00 31.72
N TYR A 348 22.06 0.15 31.21
CA TYR A 348 22.42 -0.89 30.25
C TYR A 348 21.27 -1.21 29.29
N MET A 349 21.62 -1.66 28.09
CA MET A 349 20.69 -1.97 27.03
C MET A 349 21.17 -3.22 26.32
N ILE A 350 20.24 -4.15 26.07
CA ILE A 350 20.53 -5.44 25.45
C ILE A 350 19.65 -5.59 24.21
N GLY A 351 20.28 -5.71 23.03
CA GLY A 351 19.59 -5.84 21.74
C GLY A 351 19.67 -7.26 21.20
N ASP A 352 18.53 -7.85 20.86
CA ASP A 352 18.45 -9.17 20.24
C ASP A 352 18.36 -9.05 18.71
N LEU A 353 19.45 -9.37 18.00
CA LEU A 353 19.50 -9.33 16.53
C LEU A 353 19.49 -10.72 15.91
N ARG A 354 19.20 -11.79 16.67
CA ARG A 354 19.27 -13.17 16.18
C ARG A 354 18.32 -13.43 15.00
N ASN A 355 17.15 -12.80 15.00
CA ASN A 355 16.12 -12.91 13.96
C ASN A 355 16.22 -11.81 12.87
N GLN A 356 17.28 -11.01 12.88
CA GLN A 356 17.46 -9.90 11.94
C GLN A 356 18.49 -10.25 10.87
N VAL A 357 18.19 -9.92 9.62
CA VAL A 357 19.15 -10.00 8.52
C VAL A 357 20.06 -8.77 8.60
N LEU A 358 21.31 -8.99 8.98
CA LEU A 358 22.30 -7.92 9.07
C LEU A 358 22.90 -7.67 7.69
N LYS A 359 22.94 -6.40 7.24
CA LYS A 359 23.69 -6.01 6.04
C LYS A 359 25.17 -6.32 6.24
N GLU A 360 25.80 -6.91 5.23
CA GLU A 360 27.23 -7.22 5.27
C GLU A 360 28.05 -5.94 5.48
N GLY A 361 29.00 -5.98 6.44
CA GLY A 361 29.82 -4.82 6.80
C GLY A 361 29.15 -3.74 7.68
N TYR A 362 27.93 -3.94 8.17
CA TYR A 362 27.27 -2.94 9.04
C TYR A 362 27.92 -2.86 10.44
N ASP A 363 28.49 -1.70 10.78
CA ASP A 363 29.15 -1.44 12.07
C ASP A 363 28.14 -1.03 13.17
N PHE A 364 27.53 -2.02 13.84
CA PHE A 364 26.61 -1.78 14.95
C PHE A 364 27.25 -1.00 16.10
N LEU A 365 28.46 -1.37 16.50
CA LEU A 365 29.12 -0.76 17.66
C LEU A 365 29.52 0.69 17.35
N GLY A 366 30.03 0.95 16.15
CA GLY A 366 30.31 2.29 15.66
C GLY A 366 29.07 3.18 15.63
N ASN A 367 27.94 2.66 15.17
CA ASN A 367 26.67 3.40 15.14
C ASN A 367 26.14 3.73 16.55
N ILE A 368 26.29 2.81 17.52
CA ILE A 368 25.95 3.09 18.91
C ILE A 368 26.86 4.19 19.47
N ILE A 369 28.17 4.13 19.22
CA ILE A 369 29.12 5.17 19.65
C ILE A 369 28.77 6.52 19.02
N ALA A 370 28.53 6.55 17.70
CA ALA A 370 28.15 7.77 16.98
C ALA A 370 26.83 8.36 17.50
N SER A 371 25.90 7.52 17.95
CA SER A 371 24.66 7.99 18.59
C SER A 371 24.90 8.73 19.90
N GLN A 372 26.03 8.49 20.58
CA GLN A 372 26.41 9.11 21.85
C GLN A 372 27.29 10.36 21.69
N THR A 373 27.71 10.70 20.47
CA THR A 373 28.59 11.84 20.16
C THR A 373 27.93 12.77 19.12
N ARG A 374 26.69 13.17 19.38
CA ARG A 374 25.91 13.98 18.43
C ARG A 374 26.11 15.48 18.64
N MET A 375 26.56 15.92 19.81
CA MET A 375 26.79 17.34 20.05
C MET A 375 28.14 17.79 19.51
N PRO A 376 28.25 19.02 18.98
CA PRO A 376 29.54 19.62 18.63
C PRO A 376 30.53 19.70 19.81
N THR A 377 30.01 19.69 21.05
CA THR A 377 30.79 19.71 22.30
C THR A 377 31.22 18.32 22.77
N ASP A 378 30.68 17.25 22.17
CA ASP A 378 31.02 15.88 22.57
C ASP A 378 32.35 15.48 21.93
N SER A 379 33.21 14.82 22.70
CA SER A 379 34.47 14.30 22.16
C SER A 379 34.82 12.95 22.75
N ILE A 380 35.23 12.00 21.90
CA ILE A 380 35.75 10.71 22.33
C ILE A 380 37.15 10.96 22.90
N ILE A 381 37.32 10.71 24.19
CA ILE A 381 38.60 10.82 24.89
C ILE A 381 39.44 9.57 24.68
N SER A 382 38.82 8.39 24.77
CA SER A 382 39.48 7.11 24.49
C SER A 382 38.50 6.07 23.97
N LYS A 383 39.03 5.13 23.19
CA LYS A 383 38.34 3.94 22.70
C LYS A 383 39.33 2.77 22.75
N GLU A 384 39.07 1.79 23.61
CA GLU A 384 39.95 0.67 23.84
C GLU A 384 39.19 -0.65 23.74
N THR A 385 39.85 -1.70 23.25
CA THR A 385 39.27 -3.05 23.21
C THR A 385 40.02 -3.98 24.14
N PHE A 386 39.29 -4.84 24.84
CA PHE A 386 39.86 -5.85 25.73
C PHE A 386 38.98 -7.10 25.77
N VAL A 387 39.54 -8.22 26.21
CA VAL A 387 38.82 -9.48 26.35
C VAL A 387 38.58 -9.77 27.83
N LYS A 388 37.34 -10.11 28.20
CA LYS A 388 36.94 -10.56 29.54
C LYS A 388 35.98 -11.75 29.38
N ASP A 389 36.26 -12.85 30.06
CA ASP A 389 35.42 -14.07 30.06
C ASP A 389 35.05 -14.56 28.64
N ASP A 390 36.03 -14.64 27.72
CA ASP A 390 35.84 -15.02 26.30
C ASP A 390 34.84 -14.13 25.53
N VAL A 391 34.75 -12.86 25.91
CA VAL A 391 33.98 -11.83 25.20
C VAL A 391 34.86 -10.60 24.96
N GLN A 392 34.88 -10.12 23.72
CA GLN A 392 35.55 -8.87 23.35
C GLN A 392 34.65 -7.70 23.70
N PHE A 393 35.13 -6.84 24.59
CA PHE A 393 34.52 -5.56 24.94
C PHE A 393 35.23 -4.41 24.23
N THR A 394 34.47 -3.38 23.90
CA THR A 394 34.98 -2.06 23.52
C THR A 394 34.56 -1.08 24.61
N GLU A 395 35.51 -0.49 25.33
CA GLU A 395 35.28 0.60 26.27
C GLU A 395 35.52 1.94 25.58
N VAL A 396 34.60 2.88 25.79
CA VAL A 396 34.64 4.22 25.23
C VAL A 396 34.44 5.22 26.35
N LEU A 397 35.31 6.22 26.38
CA LEU A 397 35.20 7.38 27.25
C LEU A 397 34.86 8.60 26.40
N ILE A 398 33.75 9.25 26.70
CA ILE A 398 33.22 10.40 25.96
C ILE A 398 33.11 11.58 26.92
N ALA A 399 33.66 12.74 26.56
CA ALA A 399 33.41 13.99 27.27
C ALA A 399 32.15 14.66 26.71
N LYS A 400 31.25 15.09 27.61
CA LYS A 400 29.99 15.78 27.31
C LYS A 400 29.89 17.06 28.15
N GLY A 401 30.54 18.14 27.68
CA GLY A 401 30.60 19.39 28.45
C GLY A 401 31.44 19.26 29.73
N SER A 402 30.80 19.39 30.90
CA SER A 402 31.43 19.21 32.22
C SER A 402 31.36 17.77 32.76
N GLU A 403 30.67 16.87 32.07
CA GLU A 403 30.48 15.47 32.46
C GLU A 403 31.16 14.51 31.47
N TYR A 404 31.27 13.25 31.88
CA TYR A 404 31.93 12.20 31.11
C TYR A 404 31.07 10.94 31.14
N VAL A 405 30.97 10.27 29.99
CA VAL A 405 30.32 8.97 29.85
C VAL A 405 31.39 7.90 29.70
N ARG A 406 31.35 6.90 30.58
CA ARG A 406 32.09 5.65 30.41
C ARG A 406 31.12 4.59 29.92
N MET A 407 31.43 3.95 28.79
CA MET A 407 30.57 2.96 28.16
C MET A 407 31.36 1.70 27.80
N ARG A 408 30.80 0.51 28.06
CA ARG A 408 31.29 -0.79 27.61
C ARG A 408 30.29 -1.44 26.66
N LEU A 409 30.78 -1.83 25.49
CA LEU A 409 30.01 -2.47 24.43
C LEU A 409 30.57 -3.86 24.15
N ALA A 410 29.70 -4.85 23.91
CA ALA A 410 30.08 -6.15 23.40
C ALA A 410 29.03 -6.66 22.41
N MET A 411 29.45 -7.52 21.48
CA MET A 411 28.54 -8.26 20.61
C MET A 411 28.94 -9.73 20.60
N LYS A 412 27.99 -10.62 20.92
CA LYS A 412 28.19 -12.07 20.93
C LYS A 412 26.89 -12.76 20.53
N ASP A 413 26.97 -13.73 19.62
CA ASP A 413 25.81 -14.50 19.12
C ASP A 413 24.66 -13.63 18.59
N LYS A 414 24.99 -12.56 17.85
CA LYS A 414 24.05 -11.51 17.37
C LYS A 414 23.25 -10.83 18.49
N ILE A 415 23.72 -10.86 19.73
CA ILE A 415 23.19 -10.05 20.83
C ILE A 415 24.17 -8.92 21.10
N VAL A 416 23.66 -7.69 21.19
CA VAL A 416 24.44 -6.49 21.49
C VAL A 416 24.23 -6.11 22.96
N TYR A 417 25.32 -5.93 23.69
CA TYR A 417 25.32 -5.59 25.10
C TYR A 417 25.97 -4.22 25.29
N THR A 418 25.23 -3.28 25.87
CA THR A 418 25.71 -1.93 26.17
C THR A 418 25.55 -1.64 27.65
N PHE A 419 26.61 -1.22 28.33
CA PHE A 419 26.60 -0.80 29.73
C PHE A 419 27.27 0.57 29.83
N MET A 420 26.70 1.51 30.59
CA MET A 420 27.25 2.85 30.70
C MET A 420 26.92 3.54 32.03
N THR A 421 27.71 4.55 32.37
CA THR A 421 27.42 5.50 33.45
C THR A 421 27.93 6.89 33.01
N GLU A 422 27.25 7.93 33.48
CA GLU A 422 27.56 9.33 33.19
C GLU A 422 27.74 10.09 34.51
N ASN A 423 28.90 10.73 34.68
CA ASN A 423 29.23 11.52 35.87
C ASN A 423 30.51 12.35 35.62
N THR A 424 31.07 13.00 36.65
CA THR A 424 32.40 13.63 36.57
C THR A 424 33.49 12.60 36.26
N LEU A 425 34.63 13.05 35.72
CA LEU A 425 35.75 12.18 35.33
C LEU A 425 36.26 11.30 36.49
N ASP A 426 36.32 11.86 37.70
CA ASP A 426 36.76 11.11 38.88
C ASP A 426 35.73 10.03 39.27
N GLU A 427 34.43 10.36 39.18
CA GLU A 427 33.37 9.45 39.62
C GLU A 427 33.14 8.28 38.66
N ILE A 428 33.27 8.48 37.35
CA ILE A 428 33.20 7.35 36.39
C ILE A 428 34.41 6.40 36.47
N ASN A 429 35.47 6.81 37.18
CA ASN A 429 36.65 6.00 37.49
C ASN A 429 36.69 5.55 38.96
N SER A 430 35.67 5.89 39.75
CA SER A 430 35.58 5.56 41.17
C SER A 430 35.41 4.06 41.43
N ALA A 431 35.56 3.66 42.70
CA ALA A 431 35.27 2.29 43.14
C ALA A 431 33.82 1.86 42.83
N TYR A 432 32.85 2.78 42.88
CA TYR A 432 31.44 2.52 42.53
C TYR A 432 31.29 2.19 41.04
N ALA A 433 31.83 3.02 40.15
CA ALA A 433 31.76 2.76 38.72
C ALA A 433 32.50 1.46 38.34
N ASN A 434 33.68 1.24 38.92
CA ASN A 434 34.45 0.01 38.70
C ASN A 434 33.69 -1.23 39.20
N ALA A 435 32.98 -1.16 40.32
CA ALA A 435 32.14 -2.25 40.81
C ALA A 435 31.06 -2.66 39.80
N PHE A 436 30.32 -1.70 39.23
CA PHE A 436 29.34 -1.95 38.18
C PHE A 436 29.96 -2.65 36.97
N PHE A 437 31.01 -2.07 36.39
CA PHE A 437 31.62 -2.62 35.19
C PHE A 437 32.35 -3.96 35.43
N ASN A 438 32.90 -4.19 36.62
CA ASN A 438 33.54 -5.46 36.99
C ASN A 438 32.52 -6.58 37.23
N SER A 439 31.29 -6.23 37.62
CA SER A 439 30.21 -7.21 37.84
C SER A 439 29.63 -7.81 36.56
N ILE A 440 29.82 -7.16 35.40
CA ILE A 440 29.29 -7.61 34.11
C ILE A 440 29.82 -9.00 33.78
N LYS A 441 28.90 -9.93 33.51
CA LYS A 441 29.19 -11.25 32.92
C LYS A 441 28.28 -11.46 31.72
N ILE A 442 28.85 -11.96 30.63
CA ILE A 442 28.12 -12.42 29.45
C ILE A 442 28.36 -13.92 29.34
N PHE A 443 27.29 -14.69 29.17
CA PHE A 443 27.29 -16.14 29.10
C PHE A 443 26.33 -16.63 28.01
N ILE A 444 26.39 -17.92 27.68
CA ILE A 444 25.59 -18.50 26.60
C ILE A 444 24.09 -18.40 26.96
N PRO A 445 23.25 -17.76 26.13
CA PRO A 445 21.82 -17.67 26.37
C PRO A 445 21.15 -19.06 26.42
N LYS A 446 20.25 -19.27 27.38
CA LYS A 446 19.40 -20.47 27.46
C LYS A 446 18.17 -20.29 26.59
N VAL A 447 18.04 -21.15 25.59
CA VAL A 447 16.88 -21.22 24.71
C VAL A 447 15.72 -21.91 25.46
N GLN A 448 14.64 -21.18 25.73
CA GLN A 448 13.41 -21.77 26.29
C GLN A 448 12.56 -22.36 25.15
N PRO A 449 11.99 -23.57 25.33
CA PRO A 449 11.13 -24.16 24.32
C PRO A 449 9.85 -23.34 24.13
N SER A 450 9.40 -23.23 22.88
CA SER A 450 8.20 -22.47 22.53
C SER A 450 6.91 -23.17 22.99
N ILE A 451 6.02 -22.41 23.62
CA ILE A 451 4.70 -22.89 24.05
C ILE A 451 3.71 -22.64 22.91
N TRP A 452 3.11 -23.72 22.39
CA TRP A 452 2.12 -23.68 21.31
C TRP A 452 0.72 -23.40 21.83
N LYS A 453 0.08 -22.34 21.35
CA LYS A 453 -1.28 -21.93 21.74
C LYS A 453 -2.20 -21.85 20.53
N THR A 454 -3.47 -22.16 20.74
CA THR A 454 -4.52 -22.00 19.72
C THR A 454 -4.89 -20.53 19.60
N HIS A 455 -4.96 -20.07 18.35
CA HIS A 455 -5.53 -18.80 17.95
C HIS A 455 -6.73 -19.05 17.06
N THR A 456 -7.79 -18.29 17.30
CA THR A 456 -9.06 -18.43 16.61
C THR A 456 -9.49 -17.05 16.18
N ASP A 457 -9.73 -16.89 14.89
CA ASP A 457 -10.32 -15.68 14.32
C ASP A 457 -11.68 -16.04 13.74
N SER A 458 -12.74 -15.56 14.38
CA SER A 458 -14.12 -15.83 13.97
C SER A 458 -14.58 -14.98 12.79
N ILE A 459 -13.91 -13.85 12.52
CA ILE A 459 -14.19 -13.00 11.35
C ILE A 459 -13.48 -13.59 10.14
N GLY A 460 -12.19 -13.86 10.28
CA GLY A 460 -11.38 -14.61 9.31
C GLY A 460 -11.82 -16.06 9.14
N ALA A 461 -12.68 -16.59 10.01
CA ALA A 461 -13.23 -17.96 9.95
C ALA A 461 -12.14 -19.05 9.90
N PHE A 462 -11.14 -18.95 10.76
CA PHE A 462 -10.10 -19.97 10.92
C PHE A 462 -9.66 -20.17 12.36
N SER A 463 -9.05 -21.33 12.63
CA SER A 463 -8.30 -21.60 13.85
C SER A 463 -6.94 -22.18 13.50
N ILE A 464 -5.89 -21.85 14.24
CA ILE A 464 -4.52 -22.32 14.02
C ILE A 464 -3.73 -22.34 15.33
N ARG A 465 -2.75 -23.24 15.49
CA ARG A 465 -1.82 -23.19 16.62
C ARG A 465 -0.53 -22.50 16.20
N VAL A 466 -0.05 -21.60 17.05
CA VAL A 466 1.21 -20.87 16.86
C VAL A 466 2.10 -20.96 18.09
N PRO A 467 3.43 -20.90 17.92
CA PRO A 467 4.37 -20.82 19.03
C PRO A 467 4.46 -19.38 19.55
N GLY A 468 4.45 -19.21 20.87
CA GLY A 468 4.71 -17.90 21.48
C GLY A 468 3.52 -16.93 21.48
N LYS A 469 3.81 -15.63 21.37
CA LYS A 469 2.82 -14.54 21.42
C LYS A 469 2.45 -14.13 20.00
N ILE A 470 1.15 -13.99 19.73
CA ILE A 470 0.66 -13.39 18.48
C ILE A 470 0.87 -11.89 18.48
N LEU A 471 1.37 -11.41 17.35
CA LEU A 471 1.47 -10.00 17.00
C LEU A 471 0.57 -9.73 15.80
N ASP A 472 -0.37 -8.81 16.00
CA ASP A 472 -1.19 -8.25 14.91
C ASP A 472 -0.33 -7.26 14.10
N ARG A 473 -0.22 -7.53 12.80
CA ARG A 473 0.52 -6.75 11.80
C ARG A 473 -0.41 -6.33 10.66
N SER A 474 -1.71 -6.29 10.92
CA SER A 474 -2.72 -5.94 9.93
C SER A 474 -2.50 -4.53 9.41
N GLN A 475 -2.76 -4.34 8.12
CA GLN A 475 -2.52 -3.08 7.42
C GLN A 475 -3.68 -2.78 6.47
N THR A 476 -3.91 -1.48 6.25
CA THR A 476 -4.85 -1.00 5.24
C THR A 476 -4.04 -0.46 4.08
N LYS A 477 -4.38 -0.86 2.87
CA LYS A 477 -3.83 -0.34 1.63
C LYS A 477 -4.93 0.35 0.82
N ASP A 478 -4.53 1.30 -0.01
CA ASP A 478 -5.44 1.93 -0.95
C ASP A 478 -5.98 0.89 -1.94
N ASN A 479 -7.21 1.12 -2.38
CA ASN A 479 -7.78 0.32 -3.45
C ASN A 479 -6.98 0.56 -4.74
N PRO A 480 -6.52 -0.48 -5.45
CA PRO A 480 -5.81 -0.32 -6.73
C PRO A 480 -6.53 0.58 -7.75
N ASP A 481 -7.86 0.61 -7.71
CA ASP A 481 -8.68 1.40 -8.63
C ASP A 481 -8.96 2.84 -8.12
N GLY A 482 -8.29 3.25 -7.04
CA GLY A 482 -8.35 4.63 -6.51
C GLY A 482 -9.63 4.97 -5.74
N ASN A 483 -10.48 3.99 -5.42
CA ASN A 483 -11.70 4.23 -4.64
C ASN A 483 -11.41 4.24 -3.13
N ASP A 484 -11.26 5.44 -2.59
CA ASP A 484 -11.01 5.69 -1.15
C ASP A 484 -12.11 5.13 -0.23
N ASN A 485 -13.32 4.89 -0.74
CA ASN A 485 -14.44 4.38 0.06
C ASN A 485 -14.40 2.85 0.25
N SER A 486 -13.45 2.15 -0.36
CA SER A 486 -13.30 0.70 -0.23
C SER A 486 -11.83 0.28 -0.15
N PRO A 487 -11.13 0.58 0.95
CA PRO A 487 -9.72 0.24 1.10
C PRO A 487 -9.49 -1.28 1.21
N TYR A 488 -8.31 -1.73 0.80
CA TYR A 488 -7.91 -3.13 0.86
C TYR A 488 -7.30 -3.47 2.22
N ILE A 489 -8.05 -4.19 3.04
CA ILE A 489 -7.66 -4.56 4.40
C ILE A 489 -6.93 -5.91 4.37
N ILE A 490 -5.65 -5.90 4.76
CA ILE A 490 -4.83 -7.10 4.86
C ILE A 490 -4.63 -7.44 6.33
N ASN A 491 -5.35 -8.46 6.80
CA ASN A 491 -5.23 -8.93 8.18
C ASN A 491 -4.03 -9.88 8.27
N ILE A 492 -3.07 -9.58 9.14
CA ILE A 492 -1.81 -10.33 9.24
C ILE A 492 -1.53 -10.60 10.72
N PHE A 493 -1.41 -11.87 11.08
CA PHE A 493 -1.00 -12.29 12.41
C PHE A 493 0.30 -13.07 12.32
N SER A 494 1.26 -12.70 13.15
CA SER A 494 2.58 -13.35 13.19
C SER A 494 2.92 -13.86 14.58
N ALA A 495 3.76 -14.89 14.63
CA ALA A 495 4.27 -15.45 15.87
C ALA A 495 5.71 -15.93 15.69
N GLU A 496 6.56 -15.70 16.68
CA GLU A 496 7.97 -16.06 16.65
C GLU A 496 8.25 -17.29 17.52
N ASP A 497 8.92 -18.28 16.95
CA ASP A 497 9.49 -19.41 17.65
C ASP A 497 10.97 -19.18 17.91
N LYS A 498 11.26 -18.60 19.07
CA LYS A 498 12.64 -18.32 19.50
C LYS A 498 13.46 -19.59 19.69
N ALA A 499 12.83 -20.74 19.90
CA ALA A 499 13.54 -22.00 20.14
C ALA A 499 14.13 -22.57 18.84
N ASN A 500 13.38 -22.46 17.76
CA ASN A 500 13.75 -22.98 16.44
C ASN A 500 14.12 -21.87 15.45
N ASN A 501 14.35 -20.64 15.94
CA ASN A 501 14.70 -19.48 15.12
C ASN A 501 13.81 -19.33 13.87
N SER A 502 12.49 -19.42 14.07
CA SER A 502 11.51 -19.47 12.99
C SER A 502 10.38 -18.47 13.20
N ILE A 503 9.79 -17.97 12.11
CA ILE A 503 8.62 -17.09 12.13
C ILE A 503 7.45 -17.74 11.41
N TYR A 504 6.26 -17.55 11.97
CA TYR A 504 4.99 -18.04 11.45
C TYR A 504 4.06 -16.87 11.18
N LEU A 505 3.36 -16.92 10.06
CA LEU A 505 2.43 -15.88 9.62
C LEU A 505 1.16 -16.52 9.08
N VAL A 506 0.02 -16.05 9.55
CA VAL A 506 -1.29 -16.28 8.94
C VAL A 506 -1.86 -14.93 8.52
N ARG A 507 -2.25 -14.85 7.25
CA ARG A 507 -2.88 -13.69 6.65
C ARG A 507 -4.23 -14.07 6.07
N TYR A 508 -5.21 -13.20 6.19
CA TYR A 508 -6.39 -13.23 5.34
C TYR A 508 -6.80 -11.84 4.89
N ASN A 509 -7.39 -11.75 3.71
CA ASN A 509 -7.95 -10.50 3.19
C ASN A 509 -9.09 -10.78 2.23
N ASP A 510 -10.01 -9.83 2.17
CA ASP A 510 -11.17 -9.84 1.30
C ASP A 510 -10.87 -9.00 0.06
N GLN A 511 -11.48 -9.35 -1.07
CA GLN A 511 -11.49 -8.41 -2.20
C GLN A 511 -12.31 -7.16 -1.84
N PRO A 512 -12.00 -5.99 -2.43
CA PRO A 512 -12.72 -4.76 -2.14
C PRO A 512 -14.23 -4.86 -2.44
N VAL A 513 -15.02 -3.94 -1.88
CA VAL A 513 -16.47 -3.87 -2.12
C VAL A 513 -16.73 -3.69 -3.61
N GLY A 514 -17.59 -4.55 -4.17
CA GLY A 514 -17.91 -4.57 -5.60
C GLY A 514 -17.10 -5.57 -6.42
N TYR A 515 -16.00 -6.10 -5.87
CA TYR A 515 -15.15 -7.08 -6.56
C TYR A 515 -15.52 -8.49 -6.17
N TYR A 516 -15.27 -9.42 -7.09
CA TYR A 516 -15.36 -10.85 -6.84
C TYR A 516 -14.26 -11.59 -7.60
N LEU A 517 -13.69 -12.62 -6.97
CA LEU A 517 -12.65 -13.44 -7.58
C LEU A 517 -13.23 -14.39 -8.63
N ASP A 518 -13.09 -14.06 -9.90
CA ASP A 518 -13.59 -14.84 -11.04
C ASP A 518 -12.56 -15.84 -11.58
N GLN A 519 -11.27 -15.49 -11.71
CA GLN A 519 -10.24 -16.37 -12.26
C GLN A 519 -9.18 -16.76 -11.24
N LYS A 520 -9.37 -17.91 -10.59
CA LYS A 520 -8.46 -18.41 -9.56
C LYS A 520 -7.03 -18.63 -10.06
N GLU A 521 -6.85 -19.16 -11.28
CA GLU A 521 -5.51 -19.43 -11.84
C GLU A 521 -4.72 -18.15 -12.11
N VAL A 522 -5.37 -17.10 -12.63
CA VAL A 522 -4.73 -15.78 -12.78
C VAL A 522 -4.26 -15.26 -11.42
N TYR A 523 -5.11 -15.37 -10.40
CA TYR A 523 -4.75 -14.95 -9.04
C TYR A 523 -3.60 -15.77 -8.43
N PHE A 524 -3.54 -17.08 -8.70
CA PHE A 524 -2.39 -17.89 -8.30
C PHE A 524 -1.10 -17.45 -9.01
N ASN A 525 -1.17 -17.16 -10.31
CA ASN A 525 -0.01 -16.69 -11.10
C ASN A 525 0.54 -15.35 -10.57
N GLU A 526 -0.31 -14.44 -10.09
CA GLU A 526 0.14 -13.19 -9.45
C GLU A 526 0.97 -13.46 -8.17
N PHE A 527 0.58 -14.45 -7.37
CA PHE A 527 1.37 -14.89 -6.23
C PHE A 527 2.66 -15.59 -6.64
N ASP A 528 2.65 -16.31 -7.76
CA ASP A 528 3.86 -16.90 -8.32
C ASP A 528 4.88 -15.81 -8.67
N THR A 529 4.46 -14.78 -9.40
CA THR A 529 5.28 -13.60 -9.74
C THR A 529 5.79 -12.91 -8.48
N TYR A 530 4.92 -12.66 -7.50
CA TYR A 530 5.31 -12.05 -6.23
C TYR A 530 6.38 -12.83 -5.48
N PHE A 531 6.23 -14.17 -5.38
CA PHE A 531 7.22 -15.00 -4.70
C PHE A 531 8.52 -15.13 -5.47
N LYS A 532 8.50 -15.19 -6.82
CA LYS A 532 9.70 -15.19 -7.67
C LYS A 532 10.49 -13.89 -7.55
N ALA A 533 9.82 -12.75 -7.45
CA ALA A 533 10.48 -11.46 -7.25
C ALA A 533 11.16 -11.36 -5.88
N SER A 534 10.66 -12.10 -4.88
CA SER A 534 11.11 -12.01 -3.48
C SER A 534 12.09 -13.12 -3.06
N GLY A 535 12.20 -14.20 -3.82
CA GLY A 535 13.04 -15.36 -3.52
C GLY A 535 13.10 -16.38 -4.66
N SER A 536 13.82 -17.49 -4.43
CA SER A 536 13.94 -18.58 -5.40
C SER A 536 13.14 -19.80 -4.97
N TYR A 537 12.53 -20.51 -5.93
CA TYR A 537 11.83 -21.74 -5.64
C TYR A 537 12.81 -22.89 -5.35
N VAL A 538 12.51 -23.64 -4.29
CA VAL A 538 13.16 -24.90 -3.97
C VAL A 538 12.47 -26.05 -4.72
N ALA A 539 11.16 -25.91 -4.92
CA ALA A 539 10.33 -26.82 -5.71
C ALA A 539 9.24 -26.03 -6.43
N GLU A 540 8.75 -26.57 -7.55
CA GLU A 540 7.62 -25.98 -8.28
C GLU A 540 6.36 -25.87 -7.41
N PRO A 541 5.54 -24.81 -7.57
CA PRO A 541 4.29 -24.66 -6.84
C PRO A 541 3.37 -25.88 -6.99
N GLU A 542 2.90 -26.41 -5.86
CA GLU A 542 2.06 -27.61 -5.81
C GLU A 542 0.59 -27.22 -5.60
N LYS A 543 -0.32 -27.72 -6.46
CA LYS A 543 -1.77 -27.57 -6.26
C LYS A 543 -2.25 -28.42 -5.08
N ILE A 544 -2.90 -27.78 -4.12
CA ILE A 544 -3.41 -28.42 -2.89
C ILE A 544 -4.90 -28.13 -2.70
N MET A 545 -5.59 -28.98 -1.93
CA MET A 545 -7.00 -28.82 -1.57
C MET A 545 -7.19 -28.96 -0.07
N MET A 546 -8.06 -28.13 0.53
CA MET A 546 -8.42 -28.21 1.94
C MET A 546 -9.90 -27.87 2.13
N ASP A 547 -10.69 -28.79 2.69
CA ASP A 547 -12.13 -28.65 2.90
C ASP A 547 -12.91 -28.18 1.65
N GLY A 548 -12.50 -28.66 0.47
CA GLY A 548 -13.10 -28.27 -0.81
C GLY A 548 -12.57 -26.97 -1.41
N ASN A 549 -11.70 -26.24 -0.70
CA ASN A 549 -11.07 -25.01 -1.17
C ASN A 549 -9.74 -25.30 -1.85
N GLU A 550 -9.52 -24.66 -3.00
CA GLU A 550 -8.30 -24.79 -3.78
C GLU A 550 -7.20 -23.89 -3.23
N GLY A 551 -5.96 -24.38 -3.29
CA GLY A 551 -4.78 -23.65 -2.90
C GLY A 551 -3.52 -24.00 -3.69
N ARG A 552 -2.44 -23.30 -3.34
CA ARG A 552 -1.08 -23.55 -3.82
C ARG A 552 -0.12 -23.63 -2.64
N LYS A 553 0.77 -24.61 -2.66
CA LYS A 553 1.89 -24.74 -1.72
C LYS A 553 3.17 -24.33 -2.43
N TYR A 554 3.93 -23.48 -1.77
CA TYR A 554 5.21 -22.96 -2.22
C TYR A 554 6.31 -23.41 -1.26
N GLU A 555 7.44 -23.87 -1.79
CA GLU A 555 8.67 -24.11 -1.05
C GLU A 555 9.77 -23.25 -1.67
N LEU A 556 10.30 -22.31 -0.90
CA LEU A 556 11.15 -21.24 -1.43
C LEU A 556 12.28 -20.85 -0.46
N LEU A 557 13.33 -20.25 -1.00
CA LEU A 557 14.44 -19.64 -0.29
C LEU A 557 14.32 -18.12 -0.43
N PHE A 558 13.77 -17.47 0.59
CA PHE A 558 13.75 -16.01 0.62
C PHE A 558 15.16 -15.46 0.79
N SER A 559 15.47 -14.42 0.00
CA SER A 559 16.82 -13.83 -0.11
C SER A 559 17.93 -14.86 -0.39
N GLY A 560 17.58 -16.01 -0.98
CA GLY A 560 18.50 -17.11 -1.28
C GLY A 560 18.98 -17.93 -0.07
N LYS A 561 18.48 -17.66 1.15
CA LYS A 561 19.03 -18.22 2.39
C LYS A 561 18.00 -18.88 3.30
N HIS A 562 16.81 -18.31 3.40
CA HIS A 562 15.86 -18.65 4.45
C HIS A 562 14.76 -19.56 3.92
N HIS A 563 14.81 -20.84 4.32
CA HIS A 563 13.85 -21.83 3.88
C HIS A 563 12.44 -21.50 4.38
N THR A 564 11.51 -21.40 3.44
CA THR A 564 10.13 -20.96 3.69
C THR A 564 9.15 -21.91 3.01
N ILE A 565 8.11 -22.29 3.76
CA ILE A 565 6.92 -22.94 3.18
C ILE A 565 5.77 -21.95 3.28
N ALA A 566 5.07 -21.73 2.17
CA ALA A 566 3.83 -20.97 2.13
C ALA A 566 2.68 -21.83 1.58
N LYS A 567 1.47 -21.67 2.12
CA LYS A 567 0.24 -22.27 1.61
C LYS A 567 -0.81 -21.18 1.42
N LEU A 568 -1.20 -20.96 0.18
CA LEU A 568 -2.25 -20.03 -0.21
C LEU A 568 -3.54 -20.81 -0.44
N PHE A 569 -4.68 -20.32 0.06
CA PHE A 569 -6.00 -20.89 -0.19
C PHE A 569 -7.01 -19.81 -0.57
N LEU A 570 -7.92 -20.15 -1.48
CA LEU A 570 -9.02 -19.30 -1.91
C LEU A 570 -10.34 -19.90 -1.44
N ARG A 571 -11.07 -19.19 -0.61
CA ARG A 571 -12.39 -19.60 -0.08
C ARG A 571 -13.38 -18.47 -0.30
N GLY A 572 -14.30 -18.66 -1.25
CA GLY A 572 -15.17 -17.58 -1.72
C GLY A 572 -14.34 -16.40 -2.27
N ASN A 573 -14.65 -15.20 -1.82
CA ASN A 573 -13.96 -13.97 -2.21
C ASN A 573 -12.82 -13.58 -1.24
N ARG A 574 -12.38 -14.53 -0.40
CA ARG A 574 -11.33 -14.35 0.61
C ARG A 574 -10.11 -15.18 0.29
N THR A 575 -8.95 -14.55 0.46
CA THR A 575 -7.63 -15.17 0.31
C THR A 575 -7.03 -15.44 1.69
N TYR A 576 -6.46 -16.63 1.88
CA TYR A 576 -5.72 -17.03 3.09
C TYR A 576 -4.29 -17.38 2.71
N LEU A 577 -3.32 -16.87 3.47
CA LEU A 577 -1.90 -17.18 3.30
C LEU A 577 -1.33 -17.66 4.64
N LEU A 578 -0.84 -18.89 4.67
CA LEU A 578 -0.07 -19.47 5.76
C LEU A 578 1.39 -19.48 5.36
N MET A 579 2.29 -19.01 6.21
CA MET A 579 3.72 -19.00 5.91
C MET A 579 4.52 -19.36 7.17
N ALA A 580 5.51 -20.22 7.01
CA ALA A 580 6.48 -20.56 8.03
C ALA A 580 7.89 -20.46 7.43
N GLN A 581 8.78 -19.74 8.08
CA GLN A 581 10.13 -19.47 7.62
C GLN A 581 11.15 -19.76 8.72
N SER A 582 12.24 -20.44 8.35
CA SER A 582 13.41 -20.68 9.20
C SER A 582 14.50 -19.65 8.92
N PHE A 583 15.05 -19.04 9.97
CA PHE A 583 16.25 -18.19 9.88
C PHE A 583 17.55 -18.99 10.10
N ASN A 584 17.46 -20.28 10.40
CA ASN A 584 18.60 -21.19 10.42
C ASN A 584 18.90 -21.66 8.98
N GLU A 585 20.05 -21.26 8.43
CA GLU A 585 20.43 -21.56 7.03
C GLU A 585 20.60 -23.07 6.77
N GLU A 586 20.90 -23.86 7.81
CA GLU A 586 21.08 -25.32 7.72
C GLU A 586 19.79 -26.12 8.02
N GLU A 587 18.73 -25.48 8.54
CA GLU A 587 17.50 -26.17 8.96
C GLU A 587 16.31 -25.79 8.07
N LYS A 588 15.56 -26.80 7.61
CA LYS A 588 14.35 -26.62 6.82
C LYS A 588 13.10 -26.67 7.69
N ILE A 589 12.11 -25.85 7.33
CA ILE A 589 10.75 -25.99 7.84
C ILE A 589 10.19 -27.34 7.38
N SER A 590 9.75 -28.16 8.33
CA SER A 590 9.13 -29.45 8.04
C SER A 590 7.77 -29.28 7.33
N ALA A 591 7.49 -30.15 6.36
CA ALA A 591 6.16 -30.25 5.74
C ALA A 591 5.06 -30.65 6.75
N ASP A 592 5.44 -31.37 7.82
CA ASP A 592 4.58 -31.81 8.92
C ASP A 592 4.52 -30.81 10.10
N ASN A 593 4.92 -29.56 9.89
CA ASN A 593 4.92 -28.54 10.94
C ASN A 593 3.53 -28.37 11.57
N GLU A 594 3.49 -28.32 12.91
CA GLU A 594 2.26 -28.19 13.71
C GLU A 594 1.42 -26.98 13.30
N PHE A 595 2.05 -25.88 12.89
CA PHE A 595 1.38 -24.68 12.37
C PHE A 595 0.45 -25.02 11.20
N PHE A 596 0.95 -25.72 10.17
CA PHE A 596 0.13 -26.07 9.00
C PHE A 596 -0.90 -27.16 9.32
N LYS A 597 -0.56 -28.13 10.17
CA LYS A 597 -1.45 -29.24 10.53
C LYS A 597 -2.63 -28.81 11.41
N SER A 598 -2.44 -27.77 12.19
CA SER A 598 -3.45 -27.24 13.11
C SER A 598 -4.36 -26.19 12.49
N PHE A 599 -4.06 -25.71 11.28
CA PHE A 599 -4.96 -24.81 10.57
C PHE A 599 -6.27 -25.53 10.25
N THR A 600 -7.40 -24.88 10.48
CA THR A 600 -8.72 -25.42 10.18
C THR A 600 -9.65 -24.27 9.82
N PHE A 601 -10.40 -24.42 8.73
CA PHE A 601 -11.47 -23.50 8.39
C PHE A 601 -12.64 -23.67 9.37
N LEU A 602 -13.12 -22.56 9.91
CA LEU A 602 -14.32 -22.52 10.72
C LEU A 602 -15.53 -22.18 9.84
N PRO A 603 -16.76 -22.53 10.26
CA PRO A 603 -17.96 -21.99 9.65
C PRO A 603 -17.96 -20.46 9.71
N TYR A 604 -18.41 -19.80 8.65
CA TYR A 604 -18.59 -18.35 8.69
C TYR A 604 -19.56 -17.94 9.78
N THR A 605 -19.23 -16.88 10.51
CA THR A 605 -20.15 -16.28 11.47
C THR A 605 -21.33 -15.63 10.73
N ASN A 606 -22.46 -15.47 11.42
CA ASN A 606 -23.65 -14.85 10.81
C ASN A 606 -23.49 -13.33 10.76
N ALA A 607 -23.61 -12.72 9.58
CA ALA A 607 -23.77 -11.27 9.47
C ALA A 607 -25.14 -10.81 10.00
N ALA A 608 -25.17 -9.57 10.48
CA ALA A 608 -26.36 -8.98 11.09
C ALA A 608 -27.48 -8.66 10.09
N PHE A 609 -27.13 -8.27 8.84
CA PHE A 609 -28.07 -7.76 7.84
C PHE A 609 -29.00 -6.66 8.41
N ASP A 610 -28.44 -5.74 9.18
CA ASP A 610 -29.16 -4.68 9.89
C ASP A 610 -29.10 -3.32 9.19
N THR A 611 -28.21 -3.14 8.23
CA THR A 611 -28.13 -1.90 7.42
C THR A 611 -29.31 -1.82 6.47
N ILE A 612 -30.20 -0.86 6.67
CA ILE A 612 -31.34 -0.61 5.77
C ILE A 612 -30.91 0.36 4.68
N VAL A 613 -30.97 -0.08 3.43
CA VAL A 613 -30.81 0.77 2.25
C VAL A 613 -32.20 1.23 1.82
N ASN A 614 -32.37 2.54 1.62
CA ASN A 614 -33.62 3.17 1.20
C ASN A 614 -33.40 3.93 -0.10
N ILE A 615 -34.08 3.49 -1.16
CA ILE A 615 -34.05 4.13 -2.47
C ILE A 615 -35.34 4.93 -2.65
N GLN A 616 -35.21 6.26 -2.65
CA GLN A 616 -36.30 7.22 -2.95
C GLN A 616 -37.58 7.01 -2.12
N ASP A 617 -37.47 6.53 -0.88
CA ASP A 617 -38.59 6.17 0.00
C ASP A 617 -39.56 5.11 -0.57
N LYS A 618 -39.19 4.46 -1.68
CA LYS A 618 -40.02 3.48 -2.38
C LYS A 618 -39.52 2.05 -2.17
N TYR A 619 -38.23 1.82 -2.37
CA TYR A 619 -37.60 0.50 -2.26
C TYR A 619 -36.71 0.42 -1.04
N LEU A 620 -36.91 -0.61 -0.21
CA LEU A 620 -36.10 -0.85 0.97
C LEU A 620 -35.57 -2.27 0.96
N PHE A 621 -34.29 -2.46 1.26
CA PHE A 621 -33.66 -3.76 1.45
C PHE A 621 -32.58 -3.67 2.52
N THR A 622 -32.09 -4.80 3.01
CA THR A 622 -31.02 -4.86 4.03
C THR A 622 -29.71 -5.33 3.43
N ALA A 623 -28.61 -4.66 3.77
CA ALA A 623 -27.25 -5.04 3.39
C ALA A 623 -26.49 -5.68 4.57
N PRO A 624 -25.50 -6.57 4.33
CA PRO A 624 -24.75 -7.25 5.38
C PRO A 624 -23.75 -6.35 6.14
N SER A 625 -23.39 -5.20 5.58
CA SER A 625 -22.46 -4.23 6.15
C SER A 625 -23.03 -2.81 6.13
N LYS A 626 -22.49 -1.92 6.98
CA LYS A 626 -22.80 -0.47 6.97
C LYS A 626 -22.23 0.22 5.73
N ASN A 627 -21.16 -0.32 5.16
CA ASN A 627 -20.55 0.21 3.96
C ASN A 627 -21.32 -0.35 2.76
N VAL A 628 -22.09 0.53 2.13
CA VAL A 628 -22.80 0.28 0.87
C VAL A 628 -22.30 1.28 -0.15
N LEU A 629 -21.56 0.78 -1.13
CA LEU A 629 -21.07 1.58 -2.25
C LEU A 629 -22.23 1.84 -3.22
N THR A 630 -22.35 3.08 -3.68
CA THR A 630 -23.38 3.49 -4.65
C THR A 630 -22.71 4.08 -5.88
N GLU A 631 -23.04 3.54 -7.05
CA GLU A 631 -22.47 3.95 -8.34
C GLU A 631 -23.57 4.20 -9.35
N ASP A 632 -23.44 5.27 -10.13
CA ASP A 632 -24.35 5.61 -11.23
C ASP A 632 -23.66 5.25 -12.55
N GLU A 633 -24.28 4.37 -13.35
CA GLU A 633 -23.76 4.04 -14.67
C GLU A 633 -24.30 5.05 -15.71
N PRO A 634 -23.41 5.69 -16.50
CA PRO A 634 -23.82 6.64 -17.52
C PRO A 634 -24.67 5.94 -18.58
N GLN A 635 -25.81 6.55 -18.94
CA GLN A 635 -26.70 6.06 -19.97
C GLN A 635 -26.72 7.04 -21.14
N ASP A 636 -26.51 6.53 -22.35
CA ASP A 636 -26.66 7.33 -23.54
C ASP A 636 -28.14 7.50 -23.95
N ALA A 637 -28.37 8.33 -24.97
CA ALA A 637 -29.71 8.56 -25.49
C ALA A 637 -30.32 7.31 -26.12
N TYR A 638 -29.52 6.37 -26.64
CA TYR A 638 -29.97 5.19 -27.36
C TYR A 638 -30.35 4.00 -26.46
N SER A 639 -29.85 3.97 -25.22
CA SER A 639 -30.17 2.98 -24.19
C SER A 639 -31.68 2.90 -23.89
N GLU A 640 -32.18 1.71 -23.55
CA GLU A 640 -33.54 1.53 -23.04
C GLU A 640 -33.73 2.06 -21.61
N TYR A 641 -32.64 2.36 -20.90
CA TYR A 641 -32.66 2.84 -19.52
C TYR A 641 -32.43 4.36 -19.46
N SER A 642 -33.19 5.04 -18.60
CA SER A 642 -32.95 6.45 -18.26
C SER A 642 -31.92 6.62 -17.15
N SER A 643 -31.72 5.59 -16.33
CA SER A 643 -30.73 5.58 -15.25
C SER A 643 -30.49 4.16 -14.78
N VAL A 644 -29.24 3.84 -14.48
CA VAL A 644 -28.85 2.59 -13.82
C VAL A 644 -28.01 2.94 -12.59
N LYS A 645 -28.40 2.42 -11.43
CA LYS A 645 -27.72 2.65 -10.15
C LYS A 645 -27.39 1.33 -9.48
N ASN A 646 -26.15 1.15 -9.08
CA ASN A 646 -25.65 -0.03 -8.39
C ASN A 646 -25.47 0.25 -6.90
N TYR A 647 -25.89 -0.70 -6.07
CA TYR A 647 -25.70 -0.69 -4.62
C TYR A 647 -24.96 -1.96 -4.22
N SER A 648 -23.70 -1.85 -3.83
CA SER A 648 -22.81 -2.97 -3.56
C SER A 648 -22.40 -3.01 -2.09
N SER A 649 -22.42 -4.20 -1.48
CA SER A 649 -21.98 -4.39 -0.09
C SER A 649 -21.28 -5.73 0.07
N LEU A 650 -20.25 -5.74 0.91
CA LEU A 650 -19.48 -6.93 1.25
C LEU A 650 -19.90 -7.44 2.62
N ASP A 651 -20.09 -8.75 2.74
CA ASP A 651 -20.27 -9.39 4.03
C ASP A 651 -18.93 -9.55 4.76
N PRO A 652 -18.68 -8.88 5.90
CA PRO A 652 -17.38 -8.91 6.57
C PRO A 652 -17.02 -10.29 7.14
N THR A 653 -18.03 -11.14 7.35
CA THR A 653 -17.83 -12.46 7.96
C THR A 653 -17.44 -13.54 6.95
N SER A 654 -17.84 -13.36 5.69
CA SER A 654 -17.67 -14.38 4.65
C SER A 654 -17.06 -13.87 3.35
N SER A 655 -16.90 -12.56 3.23
CA SER A 655 -16.50 -11.86 2.00
C SER A 655 -17.50 -12.01 0.85
N GLY A 656 -18.73 -12.49 1.10
CA GLY A 656 -19.76 -12.58 0.07
C GLY A 656 -20.14 -11.21 -0.47
N THR A 657 -20.27 -11.08 -1.79
CA THR A 657 -20.63 -9.82 -2.45
C THR A 657 -22.13 -9.80 -2.74
N TYR A 658 -22.81 -8.74 -2.29
CA TYR A 658 -24.26 -8.54 -2.43
C TYR A 658 -24.52 -7.25 -3.20
N LEU A 659 -25.27 -7.35 -4.29
CA LEU A 659 -25.54 -6.23 -5.18
C LEU A 659 -27.04 -6.06 -5.42
N VAL A 660 -27.49 -4.82 -5.46
CA VAL A 660 -28.80 -4.44 -5.98
C VAL A 660 -28.59 -3.43 -7.09
N GLN A 661 -29.08 -3.75 -8.29
CA GLN A 661 -29.09 -2.83 -9.40
C GLN A 661 -30.52 -2.31 -9.61
N GLN A 662 -30.66 -0.99 -9.62
CA GLN A 662 -31.89 -0.29 -9.93
C GLN A 662 -31.78 0.29 -11.34
N MET A 663 -32.55 -0.24 -12.28
CA MET A 663 -32.63 0.27 -13.64
C MET A 663 -34.00 0.89 -13.87
N LYS A 664 -34.04 2.09 -14.43
CA LYS A 664 -35.29 2.75 -14.80
C LYS A 664 -35.45 2.73 -16.31
N LEU A 665 -36.52 2.11 -16.79
CA LEU A 665 -36.88 2.03 -18.21
C LEU A 665 -37.35 3.38 -18.74
N LYS A 666 -36.96 3.69 -19.97
CA LYS A 666 -37.51 4.83 -20.71
C LYS A 666 -39.00 4.59 -21.05
N PRO A 667 -39.80 5.67 -21.24
CA PRO A 667 -41.24 5.55 -21.50
C PRO A 667 -41.61 4.77 -22.76
N TYR A 668 -40.67 4.57 -23.68
CA TYR A 668 -40.88 3.87 -24.95
C TYR A 668 -40.77 2.35 -24.81
N TYR A 669 -40.20 1.81 -23.72
CA TYR A 669 -39.96 0.38 -23.61
C TYR A 669 -41.26 -0.44 -23.66
N ARG A 670 -41.22 -1.56 -24.37
CA ARG A 670 -42.39 -2.42 -24.57
C ARG A 670 -41.99 -3.88 -24.70
N LYS A 671 -42.78 -4.77 -24.07
CA LYS A 671 -42.73 -6.22 -24.28
C LYS A 671 -44.14 -6.81 -24.32
N LYS A 672 -44.31 -7.92 -25.04
CA LYS A 672 -45.62 -8.57 -25.26
C LYS A 672 -46.32 -9.00 -23.97
N SER A 673 -45.54 -9.40 -22.97
CA SER A 673 -46.04 -9.77 -21.65
C SER A 673 -44.92 -9.62 -20.62
N LEU A 674 -45.29 -9.62 -19.34
CA LEU A 674 -44.32 -9.66 -18.25
C LEU A 674 -43.46 -10.94 -18.28
N ASP A 675 -44.02 -12.05 -18.74
CA ASP A 675 -43.29 -13.32 -18.86
C ASP A 675 -42.25 -13.28 -19.99
N ALA A 676 -42.61 -12.68 -21.13
CA ALA A 676 -41.67 -12.45 -22.23
C ALA A 676 -40.53 -11.52 -21.80
N PHE A 677 -40.84 -10.44 -21.07
CA PHE A 677 -39.82 -9.57 -20.49
C PHE A 677 -38.83 -10.35 -19.62
N TYR A 678 -39.31 -11.17 -18.68
CA TYR A 678 -38.41 -11.93 -17.81
C TYR A 678 -37.61 -13.00 -18.54
N LYS A 679 -38.16 -13.60 -19.59
CA LYS A 679 -37.44 -14.57 -20.42
C LYS A 679 -36.31 -13.88 -21.18
N ASP A 680 -36.63 -12.81 -21.92
CA ASP A 680 -35.67 -12.05 -22.71
C ASP A 680 -34.58 -11.47 -21.79
N TYR A 681 -34.96 -10.91 -20.63
CA TYR A 681 -34.00 -10.37 -19.69
C TYR A 681 -33.08 -11.44 -19.10
N ALA A 682 -33.58 -12.65 -18.81
CA ALA A 682 -32.73 -13.75 -18.37
C ALA A 682 -31.72 -14.17 -19.46
N GLU A 683 -32.11 -14.14 -20.73
CA GLU A 683 -31.21 -14.40 -21.85
C GLU A 683 -30.14 -13.31 -22.02
N LEU A 684 -30.50 -12.03 -21.77
CA LEU A 684 -29.56 -10.90 -21.78
C LEU A 684 -28.47 -10.99 -20.69
N LEU A 685 -28.76 -11.67 -19.58
CA LEU A 685 -27.77 -11.85 -18.50
C LEU A 685 -26.65 -12.83 -18.89
N ILE A 686 -26.84 -13.66 -19.92
CA ILE A 686 -25.87 -14.67 -20.33
C ILE A 686 -24.68 -14.01 -21.02
N ALA A 687 -23.52 -14.00 -20.36
CA ALA A 687 -22.24 -13.68 -21.00
C ALA A 687 -21.59 -14.94 -21.61
N ASN A 688 -20.47 -14.75 -22.31
CA ASN A 688 -19.69 -15.87 -22.87
C ASN A 688 -19.36 -16.91 -21.77
N ASN A 689 -19.70 -18.17 -22.03
CA ASN A 689 -19.50 -19.32 -21.12
C ASN A 689 -20.45 -19.37 -19.91
N ASP A 690 -21.45 -18.48 -19.81
CA ASP A 690 -22.50 -18.63 -18.80
C ASP A 690 -23.59 -19.60 -19.24
N SER A 691 -24.18 -20.28 -18.25
CA SER A 691 -25.35 -21.13 -18.44
C SER A 691 -26.36 -20.89 -17.33
N ILE A 692 -27.63 -20.72 -17.70
CA ILE A 692 -28.74 -20.69 -16.76
C ILE A 692 -29.01 -22.12 -16.29
N THR A 693 -28.83 -22.38 -15.00
CA THR A 693 -29.11 -23.68 -14.38
C THR A 693 -30.53 -23.77 -13.83
N SER A 694 -31.14 -22.62 -13.49
CA SER A 694 -32.54 -22.53 -13.06
C SER A 694 -33.12 -21.15 -13.35
N ASN A 695 -34.38 -21.09 -13.78
CA ASN A 695 -35.17 -19.85 -13.92
C ASN A 695 -36.62 -20.15 -13.54
N VAL A 696 -37.03 -19.71 -12.35
CA VAL A 696 -38.35 -20.04 -11.76
C VAL A 696 -39.14 -18.80 -11.38
N SER A 697 -40.46 -18.86 -11.52
CA SER A 697 -41.38 -17.80 -11.10
C SER A 697 -41.52 -17.75 -9.57
N ILE A 698 -41.39 -16.55 -9.01
CA ILE A 698 -41.50 -16.29 -7.58
C ILE A 698 -42.33 -15.02 -7.32
N THR A 699 -42.53 -14.68 -6.04
CA THR A 699 -43.05 -13.37 -5.62
C THR A 699 -41.97 -12.64 -4.83
N LEU A 700 -41.70 -11.39 -5.19
CA LEU A 700 -40.70 -10.55 -4.53
C LEU A 700 -41.29 -9.15 -4.31
N GLY A 701 -41.17 -8.61 -3.09
CA GLY A 701 -41.77 -7.30 -2.76
C GLY A 701 -43.28 -7.21 -2.98
N GLY A 702 -43.99 -8.36 -2.99
CA GLY A 702 -45.42 -8.44 -3.30
C GLY A 702 -45.78 -8.44 -4.79
N LYS A 703 -44.80 -8.55 -5.70
CA LYS A 703 -45.00 -8.56 -7.16
C LYS A 703 -44.48 -9.85 -7.81
N PRO A 704 -45.02 -10.25 -8.98
CA PRO A 704 -44.47 -11.37 -9.76
C PRO A 704 -43.02 -11.09 -10.17
N ALA A 705 -42.15 -12.06 -9.96
CA ALA A 705 -40.69 -11.95 -10.12
C ALA A 705 -40.09 -13.26 -10.65
N ARG A 706 -38.80 -13.25 -10.99
CA ARG A 706 -38.02 -14.46 -11.30
C ARG A 706 -36.86 -14.63 -10.34
N GLU A 707 -36.57 -15.88 -10.01
CA GLU A 707 -35.31 -16.31 -9.41
C GLU A 707 -34.51 -17.07 -10.46
N ILE A 708 -33.25 -16.66 -10.62
CA ILE A 708 -32.35 -17.15 -11.65
C ILE A 708 -31.08 -17.65 -10.98
N PHE A 709 -30.66 -18.86 -11.34
CA PHE A 709 -29.35 -19.40 -11.00
C PHE A 709 -28.53 -19.54 -12.27
N MET A 710 -27.32 -19.00 -12.23
CA MET A 710 -26.37 -19.05 -13.34
C MET A 710 -25.04 -19.64 -12.87
N GLN A 711 -24.36 -20.29 -13.81
CA GLN A 711 -23.01 -20.80 -13.60
C GLN A 711 -22.18 -20.52 -14.85
N ASN A 712 -21.01 -19.93 -14.63
CA ASN A 712 -19.99 -19.80 -15.65
C ASN A 712 -19.19 -21.10 -15.79
N THR A 713 -19.03 -21.62 -17.00
CA THR A 713 -18.36 -22.90 -17.23
C THR A 713 -16.85 -22.83 -17.09
N ASN A 714 -16.22 -21.67 -17.27
CA ASN A 714 -14.77 -21.50 -17.20
C ASN A 714 -14.29 -21.15 -15.79
N THR A 715 -14.99 -20.23 -15.12
CA THR A 715 -14.63 -19.77 -13.78
C THR A 715 -15.25 -20.61 -12.67
N HIS A 716 -16.25 -21.43 -13.01
CA HIS A 716 -17.11 -22.18 -12.07
C HIS A 716 -17.84 -21.30 -11.05
N VAL A 717 -17.86 -19.98 -11.25
CA VAL A 717 -18.59 -19.04 -10.42
C VAL A 717 -20.07 -19.28 -10.57
N LYS A 718 -20.76 -19.34 -9.43
CA LYS A 718 -22.22 -19.46 -9.37
C LYS A 718 -22.82 -18.16 -8.91
N GLN A 719 -23.89 -17.78 -9.57
CA GLN A 719 -24.65 -16.58 -9.26
C GLN A 719 -26.08 -16.96 -8.93
N ARG A 720 -26.64 -16.26 -7.95
CA ARG A 720 -28.05 -16.33 -7.60
C ARG A 720 -28.63 -14.93 -7.70
N MET A 721 -29.75 -14.82 -8.40
CA MET A 721 -30.37 -13.54 -8.70
C MET A 721 -31.87 -13.60 -8.48
N LYS A 722 -32.46 -12.50 -8.03
CA LYS A 722 -33.90 -12.28 -8.06
C LYS A 722 -34.19 -10.95 -8.75
N ILE A 723 -35.07 -10.99 -9.75
CA ILE A 723 -35.45 -9.83 -10.55
C ILE A 723 -36.94 -9.55 -10.40
N VAL A 724 -37.29 -8.28 -10.20
CA VAL A 724 -38.67 -7.80 -10.17
C VAL A 724 -38.81 -6.51 -10.99
N LEU A 725 -39.85 -6.46 -11.82
CA LEU A 725 -40.29 -5.24 -12.50
C LEU A 725 -41.42 -4.58 -11.69
N ASP A 726 -41.18 -3.35 -11.23
CA ASP A 726 -42.16 -2.49 -10.58
C ASP A 726 -42.43 -1.24 -11.43
N ASP A 727 -43.55 -1.26 -12.17
CA ASP A 727 -43.88 -0.26 -13.19
C ASP A 727 -42.76 -0.12 -14.25
N ASP A 728 -42.03 1.00 -14.23
CA ASP A 728 -40.91 1.33 -15.12
C ASP A 728 -39.53 1.02 -14.48
N THR A 729 -39.49 0.44 -13.29
CA THR A 729 -38.23 0.19 -12.57
C THR A 729 -37.97 -1.31 -12.43
N ILE A 730 -36.82 -1.75 -12.91
CA ILE A 730 -36.29 -3.08 -12.67
C ILE A 730 -35.40 -3.03 -11.43
N LEU A 731 -35.64 -3.96 -10.50
CA LEU A 731 -34.72 -4.25 -9.41
C LEU A 731 -34.15 -5.64 -9.61
N LEU A 732 -32.83 -5.69 -9.84
CA LEU A 732 -32.06 -6.92 -9.91
C LEU A 732 -31.24 -7.05 -8.63
N MET A 733 -31.60 -8.01 -7.78
CA MET A 733 -30.80 -8.39 -6.61
C MET A 733 -29.94 -9.59 -7.01
N LEU A 734 -28.62 -9.52 -6.82
CA LEU A 734 -27.72 -10.62 -7.17
C LEU A 734 -26.58 -10.75 -6.17
N THR A 735 -25.99 -11.95 -6.11
CA THR A 735 -24.92 -12.27 -5.16
C THR A 735 -23.81 -13.06 -5.84
N TYR A 736 -22.56 -12.78 -5.46
CA TYR A 736 -21.39 -13.61 -5.79
C TYR A 736 -20.86 -14.24 -4.50
N LEU A 737 -21.05 -15.55 -4.36
CA LEU A 737 -20.84 -16.29 -3.12
C LEU A 737 -20.08 -17.58 -3.37
N GLY A 738 -19.35 -18.06 -2.37
CA GLY A 738 -18.77 -19.40 -2.39
C GLY A 738 -19.83 -20.51 -2.37
N ASP A 739 -19.44 -21.71 -2.80
CA ASP A 739 -20.33 -22.88 -2.90
C ASP A 739 -21.06 -23.23 -1.60
N GLU A 740 -20.41 -23.03 -0.45
CA GLU A 740 -20.98 -23.31 0.87
C GLU A 740 -22.02 -22.26 1.32
N GLU A 741 -22.06 -21.10 0.66
CA GLU A 741 -22.91 -19.96 1.04
C GLU A 741 -24.11 -19.75 0.13
N ILE A 742 -24.01 -20.02 -1.16
CA ILE A 742 -25.02 -19.60 -2.15
C ILE A 742 -26.45 -20.09 -1.83
N ASN A 743 -26.56 -21.25 -1.17
CA ASN A 743 -27.82 -21.85 -0.73
C ASN A 743 -28.05 -21.75 0.80
N ASN A 744 -27.23 -20.98 1.50
CA ASN A 744 -27.32 -20.83 2.94
C ASN A 744 -28.56 -19.96 3.31
N PRO A 745 -29.35 -20.35 4.33
CA PRO A 745 -30.51 -19.57 4.78
C PRO A 745 -30.22 -18.10 5.12
N ARG A 746 -28.97 -17.72 5.41
CA ARG A 746 -28.57 -16.31 5.61
C ARG A 746 -28.81 -15.46 4.35
N VAL A 747 -28.59 -16.01 3.16
CA VAL A 747 -28.71 -15.28 1.88
C VAL A 747 -30.17 -14.93 1.62
N GLU A 748 -31.11 -15.74 2.12
CA GLU A 748 -32.54 -15.42 2.07
C GLU A 748 -32.90 -14.14 2.83
N LYS A 749 -32.12 -13.74 3.86
CA LYS A 749 -32.37 -12.49 4.58
C LYS A 749 -32.21 -11.30 3.64
N PHE A 750 -31.18 -11.30 2.79
CA PHE A 750 -30.98 -10.28 1.77
C PHE A 750 -32.14 -10.28 0.79
N PHE A 751 -32.38 -11.39 0.10
CA PHE A 751 -33.40 -11.45 -0.94
C PHE A 751 -34.82 -11.14 -0.42
N ASN A 752 -35.19 -11.64 0.75
CA ASN A 752 -36.53 -11.43 1.30
C ASN A 752 -36.68 -10.10 2.03
N SER A 753 -35.61 -9.30 2.14
CA SER A 753 -35.68 -7.97 2.75
C SER A 753 -36.34 -6.91 1.86
N LEU A 754 -36.44 -7.17 0.54
CA LEU A 754 -36.98 -6.19 -0.40
C LEU A 754 -38.45 -5.87 -0.10
N LYS A 755 -38.71 -4.60 0.23
CA LYS A 755 -40.04 -4.02 0.44
C LYS A 755 -40.29 -2.90 -0.56
N ILE A 756 -41.45 -2.95 -1.22
CA ILE A 756 -41.93 -1.93 -2.16
C ILE A 756 -43.12 -1.22 -1.49
N LYS A 757 -42.94 0.04 -1.05
CA LYS A 757 -43.92 0.75 -0.21
C LYS A 757 -45.15 1.27 -0.97
N HIS A 758 -44.96 1.74 -2.20
CA HIS A 758 -45.99 2.37 -3.01
C HIS A 758 -45.90 1.85 -4.45
N SER A 759 -46.98 1.24 -4.95
CA SER A 759 -47.11 0.93 -6.39
C SER A 759 -47.77 2.12 -7.08
N SER A 760 -47.12 2.66 -8.11
CA SER A 760 -47.82 3.44 -9.12
C SER A 760 -48.47 2.48 -10.13
N LYS A 761 -49.22 3.01 -11.10
CA LYS A 761 -49.70 2.28 -12.29
C LYS A 761 -49.50 3.14 -13.54
N ASN A 762 -48.36 3.82 -13.59
CA ASN A 762 -48.10 4.85 -14.61
C ASN A 762 -47.40 4.27 -15.86
N PHE A 763 -46.99 3.01 -15.82
CA PHE A 763 -46.28 2.34 -16.91
C PHE A 763 -47.00 1.05 -17.30
N ASP A 764 -47.33 0.91 -18.58
CA ASP A 764 -47.89 -0.30 -19.16
C ASP A 764 -46.86 -0.91 -20.11
N LEU A 765 -46.32 -2.07 -19.73
CA LEU A 765 -45.30 -2.81 -20.47
C LEU A 765 -45.76 -3.24 -21.86
N SER A 766 -47.06 -3.50 -22.05
CA SER A 766 -47.61 -4.13 -23.25
C SER A 766 -48.27 -3.15 -24.22
N ALA A 767 -48.71 -1.99 -23.71
CA ALA A 767 -49.35 -0.96 -24.51
C ALA A 767 -48.40 -0.39 -25.58
N SER A 768 -48.96 -0.13 -26.77
CA SER A 768 -48.23 0.53 -27.85
C SER A 768 -47.68 1.89 -27.39
N LYS A 769 -46.41 2.15 -27.73
CA LYS A 769 -45.70 3.43 -27.58
C LYS A 769 -45.38 4.07 -28.93
N ALA A 770 -45.81 3.48 -30.04
CA ALA A 770 -45.50 3.99 -31.38
C ALA A 770 -45.90 5.47 -31.55
N ASP A 771 -47.11 5.85 -31.12
CA ASP A 771 -47.56 7.25 -31.15
C ASP A 771 -46.60 8.20 -30.43
N LEU A 772 -46.07 7.78 -29.28
CA LEU A 772 -45.15 8.58 -28.49
C LEU A 772 -43.78 8.68 -29.17
N ILE A 773 -43.24 7.55 -29.64
CA ILE A 773 -41.96 7.47 -30.36
C ILE A 773 -41.98 8.42 -31.57
N PHE A 774 -42.98 8.28 -32.44
CA PHE A 774 -43.06 9.06 -33.66
C PHE A 774 -43.44 10.53 -33.44
N LYS A 775 -44.06 10.88 -32.31
CA LYS A 775 -44.21 12.27 -31.88
C LYS A 775 -42.86 12.87 -31.51
N HIS A 776 -42.02 12.12 -30.79
CA HIS A 776 -40.72 12.59 -30.33
C HIS A 776 -39.65 12.59 -31.43
N LEU A 777 -39.74 11.68 -32.41
CA LEU A 777 -38.93 11.73 -33.65
C LEU A 777 -39.17 12.99 -34.50
N LYS A 778 -40.24 13.75 -34.22
CA LYS A 778 -40.54 15.04 -34.86
C LYS A 778 -40.27 16.23 -33.96
N SER A 779 -39.72 16.00 -32.78
CA SER A 779 -39.44 17.04 -31.81
C SER A 779 -38.20 17.83 -32.21
N GLU A 780 -38.21 19.14 -31.99
CA GLU A 780 -37.01 19.99 -32.11
C GLU A 780 -36.05 19.82 -30.92
N ASP A 781 -36.54 19.22 -29.82
CA ASP A 781 -35.73 18.82 -28.66
C ASP A 781 -34.83 17.64 -29.04
N THR A 782 -33.53 17.91 -29.16
CA THR A 782 -32.51 16.95 -29.61
C THR A 782 -32.41 15.74 -28.70
N THR A 783 -32.66 15.88 -27.39
CA THR A 783 -32.65 14.76 -26.45
C THR A 783 -33.86 13.86 -26.70
N LYS A 784 -35.06 14.42 -26.83
CA LYS A 784 -36.26 13.63 -27.15
C LYS A 784 -36.15 12.94 -28.51
N PHE A 785 -35.56 13.63 -29.49
CA PHE A 785 -35.30 13.04 -30.80
C PHE A 785 -34.37 11.84 -30.69
N ALA A 786 -33.21 12.00 -30.04
CA ALA A 786 -32.22 10.94 -29.88
C ALA A 786 -32.76 9.74 -29.11
N GLU A 787 -33.50 9.98 -28.01
CA GLU A 787 -34.14 8.89 -27.25
C GLU A 787 -35.19 8.14 -28.06
N ALA A 788 -35.99 8.85 -28.85
CA ALA A 788 -37.00 8.22 -29.69
C ALA A 788 -36.38 7.50 -30.90
N SER A 789 -35.25 7.99 -31.41
CA SER A 789 -34.47 7.30 -32.46
C SER A 789 -33.89 5.99 -31.92
N GLY A 790 -33.25 6.01 -30.75
CA GLY A 790 -32.79 4.79 -30.09
C GLY A 790 -33.89 3.81 -29.71
N ALA A 791 -35.06 4.32 -29.32
CA ALA A 791 -36.22 3.47 -29.06
C ALA A 791 -36.62 2.60 -30.26
N LEU A 792 -36.37 3.03 -31.50
CA LEU A 792 -36.67 2.20 -32.66
C LEU A 792 -35.83 0.91 -32.71
N GLY A 793 -34.68 0.86 -32.02
CA GLY A 793 -33.81 -0.31 -31.96
C GLY A 793 -34.26 -1.37 -30.95
N TYR A 794 -34.85 -0.98 -29.81
CA TYR A 794 -35.30 -1.91 -28.76
C TYR A 794 -36.84 -2.06 -28.67
N TYR A 795 -37.61 -1.30 -29.45
CA TYR A 795 -39.07 -1.34 -29.41
C TYR A 795 -39.64 -2.46 -30.29
N ASP A 796 -40.39 -3.37 -29.67
CA ASP A 796 -41.09 -4.45 -30.36
C ASP A 796 -42.37 -3.95 -31.05
N PHE A 797 -42.27 -3.61 -32.34
CA PHE A 797 -43.42 -3.30 -33.19
C PHE A 797 -44.28 -4.55 -33.47
N ASP A 798 -45.60 -4.35 -33.54
CA ASP A 798 -46.54 -5.43 -33.90
C ASP A 798 -47.36 -5.15 -35.16
N ALA A 799 -48.10 -6.17 -35.59
CA ALA A 799 -48.94 -6.18 -36.78
C ALA A 799 -49.98 -5.04 -36.84
N SER A 800 -50.45 -4.53 -35.70
CA SER A 800 -51.42 -3.43 -35.62
C SER A 800 -50.79 -2.07 -35.92
N GLU A 801 -49.47 -1.94 -35.74
CA GLU A 801 -48.70 -0.72 -35.95
C GLU A 801 -48.12 -0.61 -37.36
N TYR A 802 -48.29 -1.62 -38.21
CA TYR A 802 -47.73 -1.63 -39.57
C TYR A 802 -48.17 -0.41 -40.40
N LYS A 803 -49.45 -0.01 -40.33
CA LYS A 803 -49.94 1.19 -41.02
C LYS A 803 -49.34 2.48 -40.47
N TYR A 804 -48.91 2.45 -39.22
CA TYR A 804 -48.18 3.53 -38.59
C TYR A 804 -46.77 3.65 -39.15
N LEU A 805 -46.04 2.54 -39.22
CA LEU A 805 -44.73 2.46 -39.86
C LEU A 805 -44.79 2.92 -41.33
N GLU A 806 -45.75 2.42 -42.11
CA GLU A 806 -45.94 2.79 -43.52
C GLU A 806 -46.20 4.29 -43.71
N LYS A 807 -46.99 4.90 -42.81
CA LYS A 807 -47.26 6.34 -42.83
C LYS A 807 -46.00 7.15 -42.55
N HIS A 808 -45.19 6.73 -41.57
CA HIS A 808 -44.03 7.47 -41.09
C HIS A 808 -42.76 7.22 -41.91
N LEU A 809 -42.68 6.12 -42.66
CA LEU A 809 -41.63 5.88 -43.65
C LEU A 809 -41.54 7.03 -44.68
N LYS A 810 -42.69 7.63 -45.04
CA LYS A 810 -42.79 8.75 -45.99
C LYS A 810 -42.48 10.12 -45.39
N HIS A 811 -42.20 10.20 -44.09
CA HIS A 811 -41.85 11.44 -43.42
C HIS A 811 -40.33 11.70 -43.53
N ASN A 812 -39.94 12.97 -43.41
CA ASN A 812 -38.53 13.32 -43.32
C ASN A 812 -38.13 13.45 -41.85
N PHE A 813 -37.02 12.81 -41.48
CA PHE A 813 -36.43 12.93 -40.16
C PHE A 813 -35.07 13.65 -40.23
N PRO A 814 -34.65 14.34 -39.16
CA PRO A 814 -33.33 14.97 -39.07
C PRO A 814 -32.14 14.05 -39.39
N ASP A 815 -32.27 12.74 -39.16
CA ASP A 815 -31.24 11.72 -39.36
C ASP A 815 -31.37 10.94 -40.68
N ASP A 816 -32.20 11.40 -41.62
CA ASP A 816 -32.47 10.69 -42.89
C ASP A 816 -31.22 10.42 -43.76
N SER A 817 -30.15 11.20 -43.56
CA SER A 817 -28.85 11.05 -44.24
C SER A 817 -27.88 10.12 -43.52
N ILE A 818 -28.27 9.57 -42.36
CA ILE A 818 -27.50 8.62 -41.57
C ILE A 818 -28.02 7.21 -41.87
N TYR A 819 -27.11 6.27 -42.11
CA TYR A 819 -27.48 4.90 -42.47
C TYR A 819 -28.36 4.24 -41.40
N TYR A 820 -27.90 4.18 -40.15
CA TYR A 820 -28.65 3.64 -39.01
C TYR A 820 -29.62 4.65 -38.38
N GLY A 821 -30.22 5.54 -39.18
CA GLY A 821 -31.21 6.53 -38.74
C GLY A 821 -32.62 5.96 -38.58
N ALA A 822 -33.61 6.82 -38.30
CA ALA A 822 -34.99 6.41 -38.05
C ALA A 822 -35.60 5.54 -39.18
N LYS A 823 -35.29 5.87 -40.45
CA LYS A 823 -35.80 5.11 -41.60
C LYS A 823 -35.28 3.68 -41.65
N TYR A 824 -34.05 3.43 -41.23
CA TYR A 824 -33.47 2.08 -41.18
C TYR A 824 -34.30 1.15 -40.29
N TYR A 825 -34.58 1.58 -39.06
CA TYR A 825 -35.36 0.78 -38.12
C TYR A 825 -36.81 0.63 -38.55
N ILE A 826 -37.41 1.65 -39.16
CA ILE A 826 -38.78 1.55 -39.72
C ILE A 826 -38.83 0.49 -40.82
N ILE A 827 -37.86 0.49 -41.74
CA ILE A 827 -37.80 -0.48 -42.84
C ILE A 827 -37.59 -1.89 -42.29
N ASN A 828 -36.66 -2.07 -41.35
CA ASN A 828 -36.43 -3.35 -40.67
C ASN A 828 -37.68 -3.87 -39.96
N ALA A 829 -38.37 -3.03 -39.18
CA ALA A 829 -39.62 -3.41 -38.51
C ALA A 829 -40.71 -3.81 -39.52
N MET A 830 -40.84 -3.09 -40.63
CA MET A 830 -41.80 -3.43 -41.70
C MET A 830 -41.43 -4.73 -42.43
N ALA A 831 -40.14 -5.00 -42.62
CA ALA A 831 -39.64 -6.23 -43.22
C ALA A 831 -39.92 -7.43 -42.31
N GLN A 832 -39.64 -7.32 -41.01
CA GLN A 832 -39.92 -8.36 -40.01
C GLN A 832 -41.42 -8.69 -39.88
N LEU A 833 -42.28 -7.66 -39.93
CA LEU A 833 -43.74 -7.83 -39.84
C LEU A 833 -44.36 -8.41 -41.12
N GLU A 834 -43.69 -8.24 -42.26
CA GLU A 834 -44.04 -8.72 -43.60
C GLU A 834 -45.56 -8.82 -43.90
N LYS A 835 -46.20 -7.68 -44.16
CA LYS A 835 -47.58 -7.65 -44.65
C LYS A 835 -47.65 -7.89 -46.16
N PRO A 836 -48.80 -8.34 -46.71
CA PRO A 836 -48.96 -8.55 -48.15
C PRO A 836 -48.58 -7.32 -49.00
N GLU A 837 -48.77 -6.12 -48.48
CA GLU A 837 -48.40 -4.86 -49.13
C GLU A 837 -46.91 -4.46 -49.01
N THR A 838 -46.10 -5.11 -48.15
CA THR A 838 -44.70 -4.72 -47.87
C THR A 838 -43.88 -4.60 -49.15
N LEU A 839 -43.90 -5.62 -50.00
CA LEU A 839 -43.14 -5.62 -51.26
C LEU A 839 -43.51 -4.44 -52.17
N LYS A 840 -44.81 -4.15 -52.27
CA LYS A 840 -45.32 -3.02 -53.07
C LYS A 840 -44.86 -1.68 -52.47
N THR A 841 -44.92 -1.55 -51.16
CA THR A 841 -44.51 -0.33 -50.45
C THR A 841 -43.00 -0.09 -50.58
N PHE A 842 -42.18 -1.12 -50.37
CA PHE A 842 -40.73 -1.06 -50.56
C PHE A 842 -40.35 -0.72 -52.01
N SER A 843 -40.93 -1.41 -53.00
CA SER A 843 -40.68 -1.13 -54.41
C SER A 843 -41.07 0.31 -54.80
N SER A 844 -42.21 0.81 -54.29
CA SER A 844 -42.68 2.17 -54.58
C SER A 844 -41.80 3.23 -53.90
N PHE A 845 -41.36 2.98 -52.68
CA PHE A 845 -40.46 3.87 -51.95
C PHE A 845 -39.08 3.94 -52.62
N TYR A 846 -38.52 2.79 -52.99
CA TYR A 846 -37.22 2.73 -53.65
C TYR A 846 -37.18 3.47 -54.99
N LYS A 847 -38.26 3.41 -55.77
CA LYS A 847 -38.37 4.08 -57.09
C LYS A 847 -38.47 5.61 -56.99
N ASN A 848 -38.80 6.15 -55.83
CA ASN A 848 -38.89 7.58 -55.65
C ASN A 848 -37.51 8.16 -55.32
N GLU A 849 -36.91 8.84 -56.30
CA GLU A 849 -35.56 9.42 -56.19
C GLU A 849 -35.45 10.56 -55.16
N GLN A 850 -36.57 11.09 -54.66
CA GLN A 850 -36.59 12.08 -53.58
C GLN A 850 -36.33 11.48 -52.19
N ASN A 851 -36.42 10.16 -52.04
CA ASN A 851 -36.13 9.49 -50.79
C ASN A 851 -34.62 9.39 -50.57
N SER A 852 -34.18 9.37 -49.30
CA SER A 852 -32.76 9.33 -48.96
C SER A 852 -32.06 8.09 -49.53
N TYR A 853 -30.79 8.27 -49.88
CA TYR A 853 -29.95 7.23 -50.46
C TYR A 853 -29.85 6.02 -49.50
N GLU A 854 -29.63 6.29 -48.22
CA GLU A 854 -29.50 5.32 -47.14
C GLU A 854 -30.75 4.44 -47.01
N ALA A 855 -31.93 5.06 -46.95
CA ALA A 855 -33.19 4.32 -46.81
C ALA A 855 -33.53 3.49 -48.05
N ARG A 856 -33.08 3.91 -49.24
CA ARG A 856 -33.24 3.13 -50.47
C ARG A 856 -32.31 1.91 -50.49
N ILE A 857 -31.09 2.04 -49.97
CA ILE A 857 -30.17 0.90 -49.78
C ILE A 857 -30.77 -0.10 -48.80
N GLU A 858 -31.24 0.35 -47.64
CA GLU A 858 -31.83 -0.55 -46.65
C GLU A 858 -32.99 -1.36 -47.24
N ILE A 859 -33.82 -0.76 -48.10
CA ILE A 859 -34.86 -1.52 -48.82
C ILE A 859 -34.26 -2.61 -49.72
N LEU A 860 -33.18 -2.33 -50.45
CA LEU A 860 -32.51 -3.35 -51.26
C LEU A 860 -31.98 -4.49 -50.39
N GLU A 861 -31.40 -4.19 -49.23
CA GLU A 861 -30.93 -5.23 -48.29
C GLU A 861 -32.07 -6.08 -47.71
N GLN A 862 -33.23 -5.48 -47.44
CA GLN A 862 -34.36 -6.23 -46.87
C GLN A 862 -35.13 -7.05 -47.91
N LEU A 863 -35.11 -6.69 -49.19
CA LEU A 863 -35.89 -7.37 -50.23
C LEU A 863 -35.55 -8.87 -50.37
N PRO A 864 -34.28 -9.29 -50.47
CA PRO A 864 -33.90 -10.72 -50.50
C PRO A 864 -34.35 -11.52 -49.28
N LYS A 865 -34.55 -10.86 -48.14
CA LYS A 865 -34.91 -11.48 -46.85
C LYS A 865 -36.42 -11.71 -46.69
N LEU A 866 -37.25 -11.11 -47.54
CA LEU A 866 -38.70 -11.30 -47.51
C LEU A 866 -39.09 -12.72 -47.94
N LYS A 867 -40.13 -13.29 -47.30
CA LYS A 867 -40.69 -14.60 -47.67
C LYS A 867 -41.52 -14.53 -48.96
N ASN A 868 -41.89 -13.35 -49.41
CA ASN A 868 -42.61 -13.14 -50.67
C ASN A 868 -41.79 -13.63 -51.87
N THR A 869 -42.34 -14.59 -52.63
CA THR A 869 -41.68 -15.22 -53.78
C THR A 869 -41.35 -14.27 -54.93
N GLU A 870 -42.00 -13.10 -55.01
CA GLU A 870 -41.72 -12.07 -56.03
C GLU A 870 -40.63 -11.08 -55.60
N ALA A 871 -40.18 -11.12 -54.33
CA ALA A 871 -39.26 -10.13 -53.78
C ALA A 871 -37.89 -10.18 -54.44
N MET A 872 -37.34 -11.38 -54.67
CA MET A 872 -36.06 -11.57 -55.34
C MET A 872 -36.09 -11.07 -56.79
N ALA A 873 -37.15 -11.38 -57.54
CA ALA A 873 -37.33 -10.87 -58.89
C ALA A 873 -37.46 -9.33 -58.91
N THR A 874 -38.10 -8.76 -57.88
CA THR A 874 -38.22 -7.31 -57.71
C THR A 874 -36.86 -6.68 -57.42
N TYR A 875 -36.06 -7.26 -56.52
CA TYR A 875 -34.70 -6.81 -56.21
C TYR A 875 -33.84 -6.66 -57.47
N PHE A 876 -33.72 -7.71 -58.28
CA PHE A 876 -32.94 -7.65 -59.52
C PHE A 876 -33.50 -6.66 -60.54
N ASN A 877 -34.82 -6.54 -60.65
CA ASN A 877 -35.46 -5.57 -61.54
C ASN A 877 -35.19 -4.12 -61.11
N LEU A 878 -35.14 -3.85 -59.80
CA LEU A 878 -34.79 -2.53 -59.26
C LEU A 878 -33.34 -2.18 -59.58
N LEU A 879 -32.39 -3.09 -59.36
CA LEU A 879 -30.98 -2.87 -59.70
C LEU A 879 -30.76 -2.59 -61.19
N LYS A 880 -31.51 -3.27 -62.06
CA LYS A 880 -31.39 -3.15 -63.53
C LYS A 880 -32.05 -1.89 -64.10
N LYS A 881 -33.21 -1.49 -63.56
CA LYS A 881 -34.05 -0.41 -64.15
C LYS A 881 -34.09 0.89 -63.36
N HIS A 882 -33.69 0.86 -62.10
CA HIS A 882 -33.77 1.97 -61.15
C HIS A 882 -32.46 2.06 -60.35
N LYS A 883 -31.34 2.16 -61.08
CA LYS A 883 -29.98 2.27 -60.54
C LYS A 883 -29.86 3.44 -59.56
N LEU A 884 -29.15 3.25 -58.46
CA LEU A 884 -28.81 4.32 -57.52
C LEU A 884 -27.64 5.14 -58.07
N ASN A 885 -27.71 6.46 -57.93
CA ASN A 885 -26.56 7.32 -58.20
C ASN A 885 -25.59 7.18 -57.01
N HIS A 886 -24.49 6.44 -57.19
CA HIS A 886 -23.45 6.30 -56.19
C HIS A 886 -22.78 7.67 -55.92
N PRO A 887 -22.87 8.22 -54.69
CA PRO A 887 -22.08 9.37 -54.30
C PRO A 887 -20.60 8.95 -54.26
N SER A 888 -19.69 9.76 -54.78
CA SER A 888 -18.24 9.47 -54.89
C SER A 888 -17.51 9.19 -53.56
N ASN A 889 -18.21 9.26 -52.43
CA ASN A 889 -17.65 9.22 -51.08
C ASN A 889 -18.38 8.20 -50.18
N LYS A 890 -19.16 7.27 -50.75
CA LYS A 890 -20.01 6.33 -50.00
C LYS A 890 -19.90 4.91 -50.56
N ASP A 891 -19.11 4.07 -49.89
CA ASP A 891 -18.92 2.65 -50.17
C ASP A 891 -19.96 1.82 -49.39
N TYR A 892 -21.21 1.77 -49.86
CA TYR A 892 -22.22 0.86 -49.31
C TYR A 892 -22.43 -0.30 -50.27
N ASP A 893 -22.20 -1.51 -49.77
CA ASP A 893 -22.39 -2.81 -50.43
C ASP A 893 -23.90 -3.11 -50.46
N ILE A 894 -24.47 -3.21 -51.66
CA ILE A 894 -25.91 -3.43 -51.88
C ILE A 894 -26.25 -4.92 -52.02
N MET A 895 -25.24 -5.78 -51.98
CA MET A 895 -25.33 -7.23 -52.15
C MET A 895 -24.95 -8.01 -50.88
N THR A 896 -24.71 -7.31 -49.74
CA THR A 896 -24.39 -7.87 -48.42
C THR A 896 -25.28 -9.04 -48.02
N SER A 897 -26.57 -8.95 -48.34
CA SER A 897 -27.59 -9.95 -47.99
C SER A 897 -27.38 -11.31 -48.64
N PHE A 898 -26.44 -11.44 -49.56
CA PHE A 898 -26.07 -12.69 -50.21
C PHE A 898 -24.75 -13.28 -49.70
N LEU A 899 -23.94 -12.54 -48.93
CA LEU A 899 -22.65 -12.99 -48.40
C LEU A 899 -22.81 -14.18 -47.43
N ASP A 900 -23.90 -14.20 -46.66
CA ASP A 900 -24.19 -15.25 -45.69
C ASP A 900 -24.87 -16.48 -46.31
N THR A 901 -25.15 -16.49 -47.62
CA THR A 901 -25.92 -17.59 -48.25
C THR A 901 -25.49 -17.86 -49.69
N ILE A 902 -24.38 -18.61 -49.84
CA ILE A 902 -23.89 -19.12 -51.14
C ILE A 902 -24.99 -19.83 -51.98
N PRO A 903 -25.90 -20.66 -51.42
CA PRO A 903 -26.98 -21.25 -52.21
C PRO A 903 -27.84 -20.20 -52.94
N LEU A 904 -28.10 -19.06 -52.31
CA LEU A 904 -28.91 -17.98 -52.87
C LEU A 904 -28.20 -17.28 -54.04
N LEU A 905 -26.87 -17.14 -53.97
CA LEU A 905 -26.05 -16.67 -55.07
C LEU A 905 -26.15 -17.61 -56.27
N VAL A 906 -25.97 -18.91 -56.03
CA VAL A 906 -25.95 -19.95 -57.05
C VAL A 906 -27.29 -20.07 -57.77
N GLU A 907 -28.41 -20.00 -57.05
CA GLU A 907 -29.76 -20.04 -57.64
C GLU A 907 -30.04 -18.88 -58.60
N ASN A 908 -29.26 -17.78 -58.51
CA ASN A 908 -29.46 -16.56 -59.28
C ASN A 908 -28.31 -16.26 -60.26
N ASP A 909 -27.51 -17.27 -60.66
CA ASP A 909 -26.37 -17.14 -61.58
C ASP A 909 -26.67 -16.26 -62.82
N ALA A 910 -27.79 -16.51 -63.51
CA ALA A 910 -28.17 -15.72 -64.69
C ALA A 910 -28.41 -14.23 -64.38
N GLN A 911 -28.97 -13.92 -63.21
CA GLN A 911 -29.26 -12.53 -62.82
C GLN A 911 -27.96 -11.78 -62.49
N PHE A 912 -27.05 -12.42 -61.75
CA PHE A 912 -25.73 -11.85 -61.45
C PHE A 912 -24.85 -11.73 -62.69
N ALA A 913 -24.90 -12.71 -63.60
CA ALA A 913 -24.21 -12.64 -64.89
C ALA A 913 -24.68 -11.45 -65.76
N GLU A 914 -25.97 -11.10 -65.70
CA GLU A 914 -26.49 -9.89 -66.35
C GLU A 914 -26.06 -8.60 -65.63
N LEU A 915 -26.02 -8.59 -64.30
CA LEU A 915 -25.56 -7.42 -63.53
C LEU A 915 -24.06 -7.17 -63.69
N ALA A 916 -23.24 -8.21 -63.85
CA ALA A 916 -21.80 -8.10 -64.09
C ALA A 916 -21.45 -7.38 -65.41
N GLU A 917 -22.41 -7.24 -66.33
CA GLU A 917 -22.25 -6.42 -67.55
C GLU A 917 -22.34 -4.91 -67.26
N ILE A 918 -22.79 -4.52 -66.06
CA ILE A 918 -22.90 -3.13 -65.61
C ILE A 918 -21.68 -2.79 -64.77
N ASP A 919 -20.88 -1.80 -65.20
CA ASP A 919 -19.60 -1.45 -64.58
C ASP A 919 -19.71 -1.23 -63.05
N ASP A 920 -20.71 -0.46 -62.59
CA ASP A 920 -20.90 -0.12 -61.17
C ASP A 920 -21.09 -1.33 -60.24
N TYR A 921 -21.59 -2.46 -60.73
CA TYR A 921 -21.84 -3.65 -59.90
C TYR A 921 -20.75 -4.71 -60.04
N ARG A 922 -19.90 -4.62 -61.07
CA ARG A 922 -18.97 -5.68 -61.43
C ARG A 922 -17.93 -5.92 -60.34
N ALA A 923 -17.46 -4.86 -59.66
CA ALA A 923 -16.47 -4.95 -58.59
C ALA A 923 -16.94 -5.85 -57.43
N GLU A 924 -18.13 -5.56 -56.92
CA GLU A 924 -18.76 -6.27 -55.81
C GLU A 924 -19.10 -7.71 -56.19
N ILE A 925 -19.68 -7.92 -57.38
CA ILE A 925 -19.99 -9.27 -57.89
C ILE A 925 -18.71 -10.11 -58.07
N ALA A 926 -17.63 -9.52 -58.58
CA ALA A 926 -16.35 -10.21 -58.73
C ALA A 926 -15.79 -10.61 -57.36
N SER A 927 -15.81 -9.70 -56.38
CA SER A 927 -15.38 -9.98 -55.00
C SER A 927 -16.18 -11.14 -54.39
N MET A 928 -17.51 -11.06 -54.45
CA MET A 928 -18.40 -12.10 -53.93
C MET A 928 -18.13 -13.47 -54.55
N TYR A 929 -17.97 -13.51 -55.87
CA TYR A 929 -17.69 -14.75 -56.58
C TYR A 929 -16.31 -15.32 -56.20
N SER A 930 -15.27 -14.49 -56.22
CA SER A 930 -13.89 -14.93 -55.97
C SER A 930 -13.66 -15.39 -54.52
N TYR A 931 -14.13 -14.64 -53.53
CA TYR A 931 -13.81 -14.92 -52.14
C TYR A 931 -14.79 -15.90 -51.46
N TYR A 932 -16.05 -15.99 -51.92
CA TYR A 932 -17.05 -16.84 -51.26
C TYR A 932 -17.46 -18.05 -52.10
N VAL A 933 -17.65 -17.89 -53.40
CA VAL A 933 -18.13 -19.00 -54.25
C VAL A 933 -16.98 -19.93 -54.65
N MET A 934 -15.84 -19.39 -55.07
CA MET A 934 -14.73 -20.19 -55.58
C MET A 934 -14.00 -21.00 -54.51
N GLU A 935 -13.87 -20.45 -53.30
CA GLU A 935 -13.25 -21.11 -52.15
C GLU A 935 -14.15 -22.20 -51.54
N ASP A 936 -15.45 -22.19 -51.85
CA ASP A 936 -16.39 -23.18 -51.34
C ASP A 936 -16.24 -24.55 -52.04
N SER A 937 -16.08 -25.59 -51.22
CA SER A 937 -15.86 -26.96 -51.71
C SER A 937 -17.04 -27.58 -52.49
N ILE A 938 -18.27 -27.09 -52.29
CA ILE A 938 -19.53 -27.62 -52.82
C ILE A 938 -20.02 -26.80 -54.03
N TYR A 939 -19.90 -25.48 -53.98
CA TYR A 939 -20.58 -24.55 -54.90
C TYR A 939 -19.68 -23.92 -55.97
N LYS A 940 -18.35 -24.03 -55.89
CA LYS A 940 -17.38 -23.39 -56.81
C LYS A 940 -17.60 -23.56 -58.32
N ASP A 941 -18.27 -24.64 -58.74
CA ASP A 941 -18.54 -24.93 -60.16
C ASP A 941 -20.00 -24.69 -60.57
N ARG A 942 -20.83 -24.10 -59.69
CA ARG A 942 -22.29 -23.99 -59.88
C ARG A 942 -22.78 -22.64 -60.41
N MET A 943 -21.90 -21.72 -60.76
CA MET A 943 -22.24 -20.42 -61.36
C MET A 943 -21.48 -20.18 -62.69
N PRO A 944 -21.68 -21.03 -63.71
CA PRO A 944 -20.93 -20.96 -64.96
C PRO A 944 -21.24 -19.71 -65.80
N LEU A 945 -22.44 -19.12 -65.70
CA LEU A 945 -22.77 -17.93 -66.49
C LEU A 945 -21.98 -16.73 -65.97
N LEU A 946 -21.99 -16.50 -64.66
CA LEU A 946 -21.26 -15.41 -64.04
C LEU A 946 -19.75 -15.58 -64.23
N LYS A 947 -19.22 -16.80 -63.99
CA LYS A 947 -17.80 -17.11 -64.23
C LYS A 947 -17.36 -16.71 -65.64
N ASN A 948 -18.14 -17.06 -66.66
CA ASN A 948 -17.82 -16.74 -68.05
C ASN A 948 -17.91 -15.23 -68.36
N LYS A 949 -18.75 -14.47 -67.65
CA LYS A 949 -18.85 -13.01 -67.78
C LYS A 949 -17.65 -12.31 -67.16
N LEU A 950 -17.29 -12.68 -65.94
CA LEU A 950 -16.11 -12.13 -65.25
C LEU A 950 -14.82 -12.42 -66.04
N LEU A 951 -14.67 -13.66 -66.55
CA LEU A 951 -13.54 -14.04 -67.40
C LEU A 951 -13.41 -13.19 -68.67
N ARG A 952 -14.54 -12.77 -69.27
CA ARG A 952 -14.54 -11.92 -70.46
C ARG A 952 -14.07 -10.50 -70.15
N HIS A 953 -14.51 -9.95 -69.03
CA HIS A 953 -14.26 -8.56 -68.64
C HIS A 953 -12.88 -8.33 -68.01
N MET A 954 -12.30 -9.35 -67.36
CA MET A 954 -11.09 -9.18 -66.55
C MET A 954 -9.92 -8.48 -67.27
N TYR A 955 -9.69 -8.79 -68.54
CA TYR A 955 -8.61 -8.16 -69.30
C TYR A 955 -8.93 -6.74 -69.73
N GLU A 956 -10.16 -6.49 -70.17
CA GLU A 956 -10.62 -5.17 -70.61
C GLU A 956 -10.60 -4.18 -69.43
N ASP A 957 -11.07 -4.63 -68.28
CA ASP A 957 -11.05 -3.86 -67.04
C ASP A 957 -9.64 -3.57 -66.55
N ALA A 958 -8.74 -4.56 -66.56
CA ALA A 958 -7.35 -4.34 -66.18
C ALA A 958 -6.62 -3.38 -67.13
N ALA A 959 -6.93 -3.43 -68.43
CA ALA A 959 -6.39 -2.49 -69.41
C ALA A 959 -6.89 -1.06 -69.17
N LEU A 960 -8.17 -0.89 -68.86
CA LEU A 960 -8.74 0.41 -68.54
C LEU A 960 -8.18 0.95 -67.21
N TYR A 961 -8.01 0.11 -66.20
CA TYR A 961 -7.41 0.45 -64.92
C TYR A 961 -5.97 1.00 -65.09
N VAL A 962 -5.12 0.25 -65.81
CA VAL A 962 -3.74 0.68 -66.09
C VAL A 962 -3.69 2.00 -66.87
N ASP A 963 -4.55 2.16 -67.89
CA ASP A 963 -4.63 3.42 -68.66
C ASP A 963 -5.09 4.60 -67.78
N THR A 964 -6.00 4.36 -66.83
CA THR A 964 -6.51 5.40 -65.94
C THR A 964 -5.47 5.87 -64.93
N ILE A 965 -4.72 4.94 -64.33
CA ILE A 965 -3.57 5.25 -63.46
C ILE A 965 -2.52 6.04 -64.23
N ALA A 966 -2.14 5.58 -65.43
CA ALA A 966 -1.15 6.24 -66.27
C ALA A 966 -1.53 7.69 -66.62
N ARG A 967 -2.84 7.99 -66.71
CA ARG A 967 -3.37 9.34 -66.99
C ARG A 967 -3.61 10.20 -65.74
N LYS A 968 -3.41 9.66 -64.53
CA LYS A 968 -3.79 10.28 -63.25
C LYS A 968 -5.25 10.77 -63.24
N GLY A 969 -6.15 10.02 -63.89
CA GLY A 969 -7.58 10.32 -63.95
C GLY A 969 -8.33 9.86 -62.69
N ASN A 970 -9.58 10.30 -62.53
CA ASN A 970 -10.48 9.65 -61.55
C ASN A 970 -10.68 8.19 -61.95
N LEU A 971 -10.38 7.27 -61.03
CA LEU A 971 -10.55 5.84 -61.23
C LEU A 971 -12.04 5.52 -61.46
N LEU A 972 -12.38 5.16 -62.70
CA LEU A 972 -13.68 4.56 -63.04
C LEU A 972 -13.76 3.09 -62.56
N ILE A 973 -12.61 2.46 -62.31
CA ILE A 973 -12.45 1.08 -61.83
C ILE A 973 -11.62 1.10 -60.56
N THR A 974 -12.06 0.39 -59.53
CA THR A 974 -11.42 0.35 -58.21
C THR A 974 -10.33 -0.73 -58.12
N ASP A 975 -9.35 -0.52 -57.25
CA ASP A 975 -8.30 -1.48 -56.91
C ASP A 975 -8.91 -2.80 -56.43
N GLY A 976 -10.05 -2.73 -55.71
CA GLY A 976 -10.82 -3.88 -55.24
C GLY A 976 -11.26 -4.85 -56.35
N LEU A 977 -11.62 -4.34 -57.55
CA LEU A 977 -11.92 -5.21 -58.70
C LEU A 977 -10.67 -5.93 -59.19
N MET A 978 -9.52 -5.27 -59.18
CA MET A 978 -8.25 -5.89 -59.58
C MET A 978 -7.84 -7.01 -58.61
N TYR A 979 -7.94 -6.78 -57.29
CA TYR A 979 -7.74 -7.84 -56.29
C TYR A 979 -8.70 -9.02 -56.51
N SER A 980 -9.98 -8.73 -56.76
CA SER A 980 -10.98 -9.75 -57.04
C SER A 980 -10.65 -10.57 -58.28
N TYR A 981 -10.09 -9.95 -59.33
CA TYR A 981 -9.64 -10.66 -60.55
C TYR A 981 -8.36 -11.45 -60.37
N ILE A 982 -7.43 -10.98 -59.53
CA ILE A 982 -6.24 -11.75 -59.16
C ILE A 982 -6.66 -13.02 -58.42
N GLU A 983 -7.60 -12.92 -57.48
CA GLU A 983 -8.11 -14.08 -56.77
C GLU A 983 -8.92 -15.01 -57.71
N PHE A 984 -9.77 -14.42 -58.55
CA PHE A 984 -10.50 -15.15 -59.60
C PHE A 984 -9.57 -15.97 -60.51
N ALA A 985 -8.38 -15.45 -60.83
CA ALA A 985 -7.41 -16.14 -61.66
C ALA A 985 -6.88 -17.42 -61.02
N LYS A 986 -6.70 -17.47 -59.69
CA LYS A 986 -6.11 -18.61 -58.98
C LYS A 986 -6.96 -19.88 -59.06
N GLY A 987 -8.28 -19.75 -59.22
CA GLY A 987 -9.15 -20.93 -59.32
C GLY A 987 -9.19 -21.63 -60.69
N PHE A 988 -8.35 -21.24 -61.65
CA PHE A 988 -8.27 -21.90 -62.96
C PHE A 988 -7.19 -22.98 -62.99
N LYS A 989 -7.60 -24.24 -63.20
CA LYS A 989 -6.66 -25.35 -63.45
C LYS A 989 -6.04 -25.30 -64.85
N ASN A 990 -6.82 -24.89 -65.85
CA ASN A 990 -6.36 -24.66 -67.22
C ASN A 990 -6.43 -23.16 -67.47
N ILE A 991 -5.27 -22.51 -67.58
CA ILE A 991 -5.15 -21.05 -67.62
C ILE A 991 -5.72 -20.49 -68.95
N PRO A 992 -6.86 -19.77 -68.92
CA PRO A 992 -7.37 -19.07 -70.10
C PRO A 992 -6.43 -17.95 -70.53
N GLN A 993 -6.55 -17.52 -71.79
CA GLN A 993 -5.69 -16.46 -72.33
C GLN A 993 -5.90 -15.14 -71.60
N GLU A 994 -7.14 -14.85 -71.20
CA GLU A 994 -7.56 -13.65 -70.48
C GLU A 994 -6.88 -13.57 -69.11
N VAL A 995 -6.79 -14.69 -68.38
CA VAL A 995 -6.08 -14.78 -67.09
C VAL A 995 -4.60 -14.44 -67.26
N SER A 996 -3.92 -15.11 -68.21
CA SER A 996 -2.50 -14.88 -68.46
C SER A 996 -2.21 -13.43 -68.86
N LYS A 997 -3.04 -12.86 -69.76
CA LYS A 997 -2.90 -11.46 -70.19
C LYS A 997 -3.12 -10.47 -69.04
N THR A 998 -4.12 -10.70 -68.20
CA THR A 998 -4.49 -9.80 -67.10
C THR A 998 -3.42 -9.77 -66.02
N LEU A 999 -2.99 -10.93 -65.53
CA LEU A 999 -1.95 -11.00 -64.49
C LEU A 999 -0.62 -10.41 -64.99
N LYS A 1000 -0.26 -10.65 -66.26
CA LYS A 1000 0.91 -10.04 -66.88
C LYS A 1000 0.78 -8.52 -67.00
N LEU A 1001 -0.38 -8.03 -67.41
CA LEU A 1001 -0.64 -6.60 -67.53
C LEU A 1001 -0.52 -5.87 -66.19
N ILE A 1002 -1.16 -6.39 -65.13
CA ILE A 1002 -1.13 -5.80 -63.79
C ILE A 1002 0.30 -5.86 -63.23
N SER A 1003 0.94 -7.02 -63.26
CA SER A 1003 2.30 -7.19 -62.72
C SER A 1003 3.36 -6.35 -63.46
N GLU A 1004 3.25 -6.14 -64.77
CA GLU A 1004 4.26 -5.41 -65.54
C GLU A 1004 4.02 -3.89 -65.63
N GLN A 1005 2.76 -3.42 -65.54
CA GLN A 1005 2.42 -2.02 -65.81
C GLN A 1005 1.90 -1.21 -64.62
N VAL A 1006 1.41 -1.85 -63.55
CA VAL A 1006 1.04 -1.13 -62.31
C VAL A 1006 2.31 -0.87 -61.50
N LYS A 1007 2.67 0.40 -61.30
CA LYS A 1007 3.89 0.81 -60.58
C LYS A 1007 3.65 1.66 -59.33
N ASP A 1008 2.47 2.26 -59.24
CA ASP A 1008 2.12 3.18 -58.15
C ASP A 1008 1.41 2.46 -56.98
N ASP A 1009 1.04 1.18 -57.15
CA ASP A 1009 0.50 0.29 -56.11
C ASP A 1009 1.36 -0.99 -56.03
N ASN A 1010 2.31 -0.98 -55.10
CA ASN A 1010 3.28 -2.06 -54.92
C ASN A 1010 2.62 -3.37 -54.45
N TRP A 1011 1.53 -3.30 -53.68
CA TRP A 1011 0.85 -4.50 -53.17
C TRP A 1011 0.05 -5.19 -54.27
N LEU A 1012 -0.73 -4.42 -55.04
CA LEU A 1012 -1.49 -4.96 -56.17
C LEU A 1012 -0.56 -5.58 -57.22
N GLN A 1013 0.55 -4.90 -57.53
CA GLN A 1013 1.58 -5.41 -58.44
C GLN A 1013 2.17 -6.73 -57.90
N ALA A 1014 2.49 -6.80 -56.61
CA ALA A 1014 3.04 -8.00 -55.98
C ALA A 1014 2.03 -9.16 -55.97
N GLN A 1015 0.77 -8.91 -55.64
CA GLN A 1015 -0.29 -9.92 -55.65
C GLN A 1015 -0.50 -10.53 -57.04
N ALA A 1016 -0.55 -9.69 -58.09
CA ALA A 1016 -0.65 -10.18 -59.46
C ALA A 1016 0.58 -11.00 -59.87
N LEU A 1017 1.78 -10.59 -59.42
CA LEU A 1017 3.02 -11.30 -59.68
C LEU A 1017 3.05 -12.66 -58.98
N MET A 1018 2.65 -12.73 -57.71
CA MET A 1018 2.58 -13.98 -56.95
C MET A 1018 1.58 -14.96 -57.57
N ALA A 1019 0.39 -14.49 -57.95
CA ALA A 1019 -0.60 -15.30 -58.66
C ALA A 1019 -0.05 -15.80 -60.02
N ALA A 1020 0.68 -14.95 -60.76
CA ALA A 1020 1.33 -15.37 -62.00
C ALA A 1020 2.41 -16.44 -61.78
N ILE A 1021 3.20 -16.33 -60.70
CA ILE A 1021 4.23 -17.30 -60.33
C ILE A 1021 3.60 -18.65 -59.99
N GLU A 1022 2.55 -18.65 -59.16
CA GLU A 1022 1.81 -19.84 -58.73
C GLU A 1022 1.17 -20.56 -59.93
N LEU A 1023 0.57 -19.82 -60.87
CA LEU A 1023 -0.05 -20.36 -62.08
C LEU A 1023 0.96 -20.65 -63.20
N ASN A 1024 2.26 -20.53 -62.93
CA ASN A 1024 3.36 -20.74 -63.86
C ASN A 1024 3.26 -19.92 -65.17
N ILE A 1025 2.78 -18.69 -65.07
CA ILE A 1025 2.73 -17.73 -66.17
C ILE A 1025 4.12 -17.10 -66.35
N GLU A 1026 4.57 -16.93 -67.60
CA GLU A 1026 5.85 -16.32 -67.91
C GLU A 1026 5.84 -14.80 -67.64
N ILE A 1027 6.61 -14.37 -66.64
CA ILE A 1027 6.80 -12.96 -66.26
C ILE A 1027 8.25 -12.54 -66.46
N ASN A 1028 8.46 -11.27 -66.83
CA ASN A 1028 9.79 -10.68 -66.98
C ASN A 1028 10.59 -10.73 -65.66
N PRO A 1029 11.76 -11.40 -65.62
CA PRO A 1029 12.59 -11.48 -64.41
C PRO A 1029 13.04 -10.13 -63.85
N GLN A 1030 13.08 -9.08 -64.66
CA GLN A 1030 13.41 -7.73 -64.18
C GLN A 1030 12.32 -7.13 -63.31
N ILE A 1031 11.05 -7.49 -63.56
CA ILE A 1031 9.93 -7.06 -62.73
C ILE A 1031 9.99 -7.75 -61.37
N VAL A 1032 10.26 -9.06 -61.34
CA VAL A 1032 10.49 -9.80 -60.08
C VAL A 1032 11.59 -9.14 -59.24
N LYS A 1033 12.73 -8.82 -59.87
CA LYS A 1033 13.83 -8.12 -59.20
C LYS A 1033 13.48 -6.71 -58.75
N SER A 1034 12.60 -6.01 -59.47
CA SER A 1034 12.14 -4.67 -59.10
C SER A 1034 11.25 -4.72 -57.87
N VAL A 1035 10.25 -5.61 -57.84
CA VAL A 1035 9.30 -5.74 -56.72
C VAL A 1035 10.00 -6.25 -55.46
N LEU A 1036 10.97 -7.15 -55.59
CA LEU A 1036 11.78 -7.62 -54.45
C LEU A 1036 12.56 -6.50 -53.74
N LYS A 1037 12.69 -5.30 -54.31
CA LYS A 1037 13.32 -4.16 -53.60
C LYS A 1037 12.45 -3.61 -52.48
N GLU A 1038 11.14 -3.74 -52.58
CA GLU A 1038 10.20 -3.20 -51.60
C GLU A 1038 10.09 -4.12 -50.38
N LEU A 1039 10.48 -3.63 -49.19
CA LEU A 1039 10.45 -4.44 -47.96
C LEU A 1039 9.05 -4.95 -47.62
N TYR A 1040 8.03 -4.13 -47.88
CA TYR A 1040 6.62 -4.38 -47.62
C TYR A 1040 6.08 -5.69 -48.23
N VAL A 1041 6.61 -6.12 -49.38
CA VAL A 1041 6.10 -7.29 -50.13
C VAL A 1041 7.15 -8.36 -50.34
N ARG A 1042 8.39 -8.11 -49.86
CA ARG A 1042 9.54 -8.93 -50.21
C ARG A 1042 9.40 -10.35 -49.68
N PHE A 1043 8.88 -10.51 -48.45
CA PHE A 1043 8.81 -11.82 -47.82
C PHE A 1043 7.79 -12.72 -48.54
N GLU A 1044 6.59 -12.21 -48.80
CA GLU A 1044 5.50 -12.89 -49.48
C GLU A 1044 5.91 -13.32 -50.89
N LEU A 1045 6.59 -12.42 -51.62
CA LEU A 1045 7.10 -12.73 -52.96
C LEU A 1045 8.23 -13.77 -52.91
N MET A 1046 9.15 -13.68 -51.93
CA MET A 1046 10.16 -14.72 -51.72
C MET A 1046 9.51 -16.07 -51.42
N GLU A 1047 8.52 -16.10 -50.53
CA GLU A 1047 7.79 -17.32 -50.17
C GLU A 1047 7.10 -17.94 -51.40
N SER A 1048 6.40 -17.12 -52.20
CA SER A 1048 5.78 -17.54 -53.46
C SER A 1048 6.80 -18.13 -54.44
N LEU A 1049 7.98 -17.51 -54.59
CA LEU A 1049 9.06 -18.03 -55.44
C LEU A 1049 9.64 -19.35 -54.92
N VAL A 1050 9.79 -19.51 -53.60
CA VAL A 1050 10.26 -20.77 -53.00
C VAL A 1050 9.24 -21.88 -53.21
N LYS A 1051 7.96 -21.62 -52.92
CA LYS A 1051 6.84 -22.57 -53.16
C LYS A 1051 6.75 -23.02 -54.61
N ALA A 1052 7.04 -22.12 -55.55
CA ALA A 1052 7.04 -22.41 -56.99
C ALA A 1052 8.37 -22.99 -57.53
N GLU A 1053 9.30 -23.39 -56.66
CA GLU A 1053 10.64 -23.91 -57.02
C GLU A 1053 11.49 -22.93 -57.89
N LYS A 1054 11.25 -21.62 -57.72
CA LYS A 1054 11.91 -20.51 -58.45
C LYS A 1054 12.78 -19.64 -57.55
N SER A 1055 13.30 -20.19 -56.45
CA SER A 1055 14.15 -19.46 -55.49
C SER A 1055 15.42 -18.86 -56.12
N TYR A 1056 15.89 -19.39 -57.26
CA TYR A 1056 17.01 -18.83 -58.03
C TYR A 1056 16.77 -17.40 -58.57
N LEU A 1057 15.53 -16.92 -58.55
CA LEU A 1057 15.18 -15.53 -58.91
C LEU A 1057 15.39 -14.54 -57.76
N ILE A 1058 15.57 -15.03 -56.52
CA ILE A 1058 15.81 -14.20 -55.34
C ILE A 1058 17.29 -13.73 -55.38
N PRO A 1059 17.56 -12.41 -55.38
CA PRO A 1059 18.93 -11.90 -55.30
C PRO A 1059 19.67 -12.38 -54.04
N GLU A 1060 20.93 -12.78 -54.19
CA GLU A 1060 21.76 -13.28 -53.08
C GLU A 1060 21.88 -12.29 -51.91
N GLU A 1061 21.83 -10.99 -52.19
CA GLU A 1061 21.85 -9.92 -51.18
C GLU A 1061 20.67 -9.98 -50.18
N TYR A 1062 19.49 -10.48 -50.61
CA TYR A 1062 18.33 -10.64 -49.73
C TYR A 1062 18.34 -11.95 -48.96
N LEU A 1063 19.23 -12.88 -49.35
CA LEU A 1063 19.46 -14.14 -48.64
C LEU A 1063 20.58 -14.03 -47.59
N ALA A 1064 21.26 -12.87 -47.50
CA ALA A 1064 22.25 -12.63 -46.47
C ALA A 1064 21.57 -12.61 -45.08
N PRO A 1065 22.13 -13.28 -44.04
CA PRO A 1065 21.49 -13.42 -42.73
C PRO A 1065 21.02 -12.09 -42.11
N LEU A 1066 21.84 -11.04 -42.23
CA LEU A 1066 21.49 -9.71 -41.71
C LEU A 1066 20.32 -9.06 -42.46
N ALA A 1067 20.29 -9.20 -43.80
CA ALA A 1067 19.22 -8.65 -44.62
C ALA A 1067 17.88 -9.35 -44.37
N PHE A 1068 17.92 -10.68 -44.21
CA PHE A 1068 16.74 -11.48 -43.88
C PHE A 1068 16.24 -11.21 -42.45
N ALA A 1069 17.15 -11.00 -41.50
CA ALA A 1069 16.79 -10.58 -40.14
C ALA A 1069 16.10 -9.20 -40.14
N LYS A 1070 16.64 -8.23 -40.88
CA LYS A 1070 15.99 -6.91 -41.06
C LYS A 1070 14.58 -7.02 -41.64
N LEU A 1071 14.39 -7.89 -42.64
CA LEU A 1071 13.07 -8.14 -43.22
C LEU A 1071 12.10 -8.80 -42.22
N SER A 1072 12.60 -9.72 -41.39
CA SER A 1072 11.79 -10.40 -40.37
C SER A 1072 11.31 -9.41 -39.30
N LEU A 1073 12.20 -8.55 -38.81
CA LEU A 1073 11.83 -7.49 -37.88
C LEU A 1073 10.81 -6.53 -38.49
N TYR A 1074 11.06 -6.06 -39.72
CA TYR A 1074 10.18 -5.13 -40.43
C TYR A 1074 8.73 -5.63 -40.49
N ASN A 1075 8.54 -6.92 -40.79
CA ASN A 1075 7.21 -7.51 -40.88
C ASN A 1075 6.58 -7.76 -39.50
N MET A 1076 7.36 -8.21 -38.52
CA MET A 1076 6.88 -8.45 -37.15
C MET A 1076 6.32 -7.16 -36.54
N VAL A 1077 7.09 -6.06 -36.54
CA VAL A 1077 6.65 -4.80 -35.94
C VAL A 1077 5.55 -4.10 -36.74
N GLY A 1078 5.49 -4.37 -38.05
CA GLY A 1078 4.45 -3.84 -38.94
C GLY A 1078 3.08 -4.46 -38.70
N ALA A 1079 3.05 -5.78 -38.48
CA ALA A 1079 1.81 -6.54 -38.29
C ALA A 1079 1.14 -6.29 -36.93
N GLU A 1080 1.91 -5.96 -35.88
CA GLU A 1080 1.37 -5.76 -34.52
C GLU A 1080 0.66 -4.41 -34.32
N TYR A 1081 1.06 -3.35 -35.04
CA TYR A 1081 0.60 -1.97 -34.78
C TYR A 1081 -0.05 -1.27 -35.99
N ASP A 1082 -0.36 -2.00 -37.06
CA ASP A 1082 -1.00 -1.46 -38.28
C ASP A 1082 -0.22 -0.26 -38.86
N GLY A 1083 1.11 -0.32 -38.78
CA GLY A 1083 2.05 0.71 -39.25
C GLY A 1083 3.46 0.16 -39.38
N TYR A 1084 4.13 0.38 -40.51
CA TYR A 1084 5.47 -0.17 -40.80
C TYR A 1084 6.59 0.83 -40.53
N PRO A 1085 7.78 0.39 -40.08
CA PRO A 1085 8.88 1.28 -39.74
C PRO A 1085 9.54 1.85 -41.00
N GLU A 1086 9.77 3.16 -41.02
CA GLU A 1086 10.51 3.85 -42.10
C GLU A 1086 12.02 3.63 -41.96
N ILE A 1087 12.52 3.60 -40.71
CA ILE A 1087 13.95 3.44 -40.42
C ILE A 1087 14.17 2.13 -39.66
N ILE A 1088 15.10 1.31 -40.15
CA ILE A 1088 15.67 0.17 -39.41
C ILE A 1088 17.18 0.15 -39.60
N ASN A 1089 17.91 0.41 -38.51
CA ASN A 1089 19.37 0.46 -38.47
C ASN A 1089 19.91 -0.69 -37.63
N TYR A 1090 20.90 -1.40 -38.18
CA TYR A 1090 21.62 -2.43 -37.43
C TYR A 1090 22.54 -1.76 -36.38
N LEU A 1091 22.47 -2.22 -35.14
CA LEU A 1091 23.30 -1.74 -34.04
C LEU A 1091 24.52 -2.67 -33.83
N ASP A 1092 24.28 -3.90 -33.42
CA ASP A 1092 25.33 -4.87 -33.06
C ASP A 1092 24.79 -6.31 -33.03
N GLN A 1093 25.66 -7.28 -32.72
CA GLN A 1093 25.30 -8.67 -32.52
C GLN A 1093 25.53 -9.09 -31.06
N LEU A 1094 24.54 -9.75 -30.45
CA LEU A 1094 24.63 -10.29 -29.09
C LEU A 1094 24.67 -11.82 -29.10
N THR A 1095 25.23 -12.41 -28.04
CA THR A 1095 25.15 -13.87 -27.80
C THR A 1095 24.50 -14.10 -26.45
N ILE A 1096 23.31 -14.70 -26.46
CA ILE A 1096 22.50 -14.97 -25.26
C ILE A 1096 22.15 -16.45 -25.29
N ASN A 1097 22.43 -17.18 -24.20
CA ASN A 1097 22.18 -18.62 -24.09
C ASN A 1097 22.72 -19.46 -25.27
N ASN A 1098 23.96 -19.17 -25.72
CA ASN A 1098 24.62 -19.78 -26.90
C ASN A 1098 23.92 -19.54 -28.26
N LYS A 1099 22.88 -18.72 -28.32
CA LYS A 1099 22.27 -18.24 -29.57
C LYS A 1099 22.78 -16.85 -29.89
N LYS A 1100 22.96 -16.55 -31.19
CA LYS A 1100 23.37 -15.23 -31.67
C LYS A 1100 22.16 -14.46 -32.14
N TYR A 1101 22.12 -13.16 -31.85
CA TYR A 1101 21.03 -12.27 -32.23
C TYR A 1101 21.58 -11.03 -32.91
N PHE A 1102 20.91 -10.55 -33.95
CA PHE A 1102 21.12 -9.23 -34.51
C PHE A 1102 20.21 -8.23 -33.79
N VAL A 1103 20.77 -7.09 -33.41
CA VAL A 1103 20.03 -6.02 -32.73
C VAL A 1103 19.87 -4.85 -33.68
N PHE A 1104 18.66 -4.30 -33.73
CA PHE A 1104 18.28 -3.20 -34.59
C PHE A 1104 17.63 -2.08 -33.76
N GLN A 1105 17.86 -0.86 -34.20
CA GLN A 1105 17.09 0.30 -33.81
C GLN A 1105 16.07 0.59 -34.92
N PHE A 1106 14.81 0.84 -34.59
CA PHE A 1106 13.79 1.23 -35.56
C PHE A 1106 12.93 2.43 -35.12
N SER A 1107 12.32 3.12 -36.09
CA SER A 1107 11.33 4.19 -35.87
C SER A 1107 10.27 4.20 -36.98
N TYR A 1108 9.07 4.69 -36.65
CA TYR A 1108 7.92 4.72 -37.57
C TYR A 1108 7.87 5.94 -38.48
N SER A 1109 8.65 6.99 -38.19
CA SER A 1109 8.83 8.13 -39.08
C SER A 1109 10.28 8.62 -39.07
N GLU A 1110 10.76 9.16 -40.21
CA GLU A 1110 12.04 9.88 -40.27
C GLU A 1110 12.08 11.12 -39.35
N ASP A 1111 10.93 11.73 -39.07
CA ASP A 1111 10.79 12.90 -38.19
C ASP A 1111 10.57 12.53 -36.71
N ASP A 1112 10.39 11.24 -36.40
CA ASP A 1112 10.15 10.76 -35.03
C ASP A 1112 11.47 10.73 -34.23
N THR A 1113 11.48 11.40 -33.08
CA THR A 1113 12.60 11.34 -32.14
C THR A 1113 12.62 10.03 -31.35
N THR A 1114 11.51 9.29 -31.36
CA THR A 1114 11.32 8.06 -30.61
C THR A 1114 11.92 6.88 -31.36
N LYS A 1115 12.74 6.10 -30.66
CA LYS A 1115 13.44 4.95 -31.21
C LYS A 1115 13.08 3.73 -30.38
N TYR A 1116 12.90 2.61 -31.03
CA TYR A 1116 12.58 1.33 -30.40
C TYR A 1116 13.69 0.33 -30.70
N LEU A 1117 13.76 -0.70 -29.85
CA LEU A 1117 14.73 -1.77 -29.96
C LEU A 1117 14.07 -3.04 -30.52
N GLY A 1118 14.67 -3.60 -31.57
CA GLY A 1118 14.22 -4.86 -32.16
C GLY A 1118 15.37 -5.87 -32.18
N ILE A 1119 15.09 -7.12 -31.84
CA ILE A 1119 16.10 -8.17 -31.75
C ILE A 1119 15.66 -9.36 -32.58
N VAL A 1120 16.57 -9.91 -33.39
CA VAL A 1120 16.24 -11.00 -34.32
C VAL A 1120 17.25 -12.12 -34.17
N LEU A 1121 16.76 -13.34 -34.02
CA LEU A 1121 17.57 -14.54 -33.92
C LEU A 1121 18.36 -14.78 -35.22
N GLN A 1122 19.67 -14.99 -35.09
CA GLN A 1122 20.54 -15.29 -36.23
C GLN A 1122 20.45 -16.78 -36.57
N GLU A 1123 19.59 -17.11 -37.54
CA GLU A 1123 19.42 -18.46 -38.07
C GLU A 1123 19.62 -18.54 -39.59
N PRO A 1124 20.06 -19.70 -40.12
CA PRO A 1124 20.16 -19.91 -41.55
C PRO A 1124 18.76 -20.02 -42.19
N ILE A 1125 18.61 -19.46 -43.40
CA ILE A 1125 17.36 -19.56 -44.16
C ILE A 1125 17.10 -21.02 -44.56
N ASN A 1126 15.91 -21.52 -44.23
CA ASN A 1126 15.46 -22.85 -44.60
C ASN A 1126 14.49 -22.75 -45.80
N PHE A 1127 14.91 -23.21 -46.98
CA PHE A 1127 14.05 -23.20 -48.17
C PHE A 1127 12.97 -24.30 -48.19
N THR A 1128 13.08 -25.32 -47.33
CA THR A 1128 12.07 -26.37 -47.19
C THR A 1128 10.94 -25.95 -46.24
N ASP A 1129 11.27 -25.16 -45.23
CA ASP A 1129 10.35 -24.57 -44.26
C ASP A 1129 10.61 -23.04 -44.22
N PHE A 1130 10.21 -22.36 -45.29
CA PHE A 1130 10.53 -20.95 -45.50
C PHE A 1130 9.66 -20.06 -44.62
N LYS A 1131 10.25 -19.58 -43.52
CA LYS A 1131 9.61 -18.72 -42.51
C LYS A 1131 10.52 -17.57 -42.11
N MET A 1132 9.93 -16.51 -41.54
CA MET A 1132 10.69 -15.41 -40.96
C MET A 1132 11.57 -15.89 -39.80
N ALA A 1133 12.67 -15.17 -39.55
CA ALA A 1133 13.46 -15.38 -38.35
C ALA A 1133 12.68 -14.89 -37.12
N GLU A 1134 12.89 -15.55 -35.99
CA GLU A 1134 12.26 -15.16 -34.72
C GLU A 1134 12.74 -13.75 -34.31
N ALA A 1135 11.81 -12.84 -34.12
CA ALA A 1135 12.06 -11.43 -33.80
C ALA A 1135 11.31 -11.04 -32.51
N PHE A 1136 11.86 -10.08 -31.77
CA PHE A 1136 11.38 -9.65 -30.47
C PHE A 1136 11.49 -8.14 -30.32
N THR A 1137 10.54 -7.55 -29.60
CA THR A 1137 10.55 -6.16 -29.13
C THR A 1137 9.61 -6.05 -27.92
N ASP A 1138 9.89 -5.15 -27.00
CA ASP A 1138 9.03 -4.78 -25.86
C ASP A 1138 8.13 -3.57 -26.18
N HIS A 1139 8.31 -2.94 -27.34
CA HIS A 1139 7.70 -1.66 -27.72
C HIS A 1139 7.99 -0.52 -26.74
N GLU A 1140 9.06 -0.64 -25.95
CA GLU A 1140 9.53 0.43 -25.08
C GLU A 1140 10.54 1.33 -25.80
N ILE A 1141 10.60 2.59 -25.37
CA ILE A 1141 11.57 3.56 -25.91
C ILE A 1141 12.98 3.03 -25.63
N MET A 1142 13.80 2.94 -26.67
CA MET A 1142 15.17 2.47 -26.58
C MET A 1142 15.97 3.30 -25.58
N GLU A 1143 16.48 2.64 -24.55
CA GLU A 1143 17.29 3.27 -23.51
C GLU A 1143 18.72 3.58 -23.98
N GLU A 1144 19.46 4.42 -23.26
CA GLU A 1144 20.89 4.67 -23.53
C GLU A 1144 21.71 3.36 -23.40
N ASP A 1145 21.35 2.48 -22.47
CA ASP A 1145 21.94 1.14 -22.30
C ASP A 1145 21.08 0.04 -22.94
N TRP A 1146 20.85 0.16 -24.24
CA TRP A 1146 20.07 -0.79 -25.02
C TRP A 1146 20.54 -2.25 -24.92
N ARG A 1147 21.78 -2.53 -24.44
CA ARG A 1147 22.27 -3.91 -24.27
C ARG A 1147 21.57 -4.62 -23.11
N ASP A 1148 21.33 -3.92 -22.02
CA ASP A 1148 20.60 -4.47 -20.87
C ASP A 1148 19.11 -4.62 -21.21
N GLN A 1149 18.53 -3.63 -21.90
CA GLN A 1149 17.18 -3.75 -22.47
C GLN A 1149 17.07 -4.97 -23.39
N ALA A 1150 18.06 -5.19 -24.26
CA ALA A 1150 18.08 -6.35 -25.16
C ALA A 1150 18.13 -7.71 -24.43
N LEU A 1151 18.78 -7.76 -23.26
CA LEU A 1151 18.82 -8.97 -22.43
C LEU A 1151 17.44 -9.26 -21.81
N ASN A 1152 16.73 -8.22 -21.35
CA ASN A 1152 15.40 -8.34 -20.75
C ASN A 1152 14.34 -8.79 -21.77
N ILE A 1153 14.42 -8.32 -23.02
CA ILE A 1153 13.49 -8.73 -24.08
C ILE A 1153 13.57 -10.23 -24.38
N ILE A 1154 14.77 -10.83 -24.34
CA ILE A 1154 14.98 -12.25 -24.68
C ILE A 1154 14.84 -13.18 -23.46
N VAL A 1155 15.06 -12.65 -22.26
CA VAL A 1155 14.96 -13.38 -20.98
C VAL A 1155 13.98 -12.63 -20.07
N PRO A 1156 12.66 -12.65 -20.37
CA PRO A 1156 11.65 -11.93 -19.60
C PRO A 1156 11.46 -12.47 -18.18
#